data_AF-A3IPM2-F1
#
_entry.id   AF-A3IPM2-F1
#
_cell.length_a   1.000
_cell.length_b   1.000
_cell.length_c   1.000
_cell.angle_alpha   90.00
_cell.angle_beta   90.00
_cell.angle_gamma   90.00
#
_symmetry.space_group_name_H-M   'P 1'
#
loop_
_entity.id
_entity.type
_entity.pdbx_description
1 polymer ?
#
loop_
_entity_poly.entity_id
_entity_poly.type
_entity_poly.pdbx_seq_one_letter_code
_entity_poly.pdbx_strand_id
1 'polypeptide(L)'
;MVVRKRAAPPTPWSQTLAEPKIDDSAFVHSFSNLIGDVQVEANVLIAPGTSIRADEGTPFYIGEGTNIQDGVVIHGLEKGRVIGDDGQEYSVWIGKEACITHMALIHGPAYIGDGCFIGFRSTIFNARVGQGCIVMMHALIQDVEVPPGKYVPSGAVITNQQQADRLPEVTDSDRHFAHHVVEVNEALRVGYQCAENQACITPIRKQLGKSIKDINQSDYRNSVTSMSLSSNIVAQVRSLLSQGYSIGAEYANKRRFKTKSWLTGGTFEGRADQVLADLEDFLQDHQGEYVRLLGVDTGAKRRVLELIVQRPEDTPGEPSRITTTKSKVDLAPVQSSSNGNGKVGNDIASQVRTLLHQGLTVSTEYASTRRFKTKSWLTGPAIDSKRESEVINELQQLLAEHQGEYVRLIGVDPNAKRRVSQTIIQRPGEPGTVQSNSKVASPRASKRRVTSGSGGLSSDAIAQVRSLLSQGYKIGTEHANKRRFKTKSWQSCSPINSTRESEVIAGLENCLAEHQGEYVRLIGIDSKARRRVAETIIQRPEDALSNRSSRTATATATASAPSKTLTYSSNSNGNGRVATSNLTSEAVTQVRSLLSQGYKIGTEHADKRRFRTKSWQSCSPIDSTHESEVIAALEGCLAEHQGEYVRLIGIDPQAKRRVLETIIQRP
;
A
#
# COMPACT_ATOMS: atom_id res chain seq x y z
N MET A 1 -13.72 20.84 33.89
CA MET A 1 -14.12 19.58 34.54
C MET A 1 -12.96 19.17 35.44
N VAL A 2 -13.21 18.79 36.70
CA VAL A 2 -12.13 18.42 37.64
C VAL A 2 -11.50 17.09 37.22
N VAL A 3 -10.18 16.98 37.31
CA VAL A 3 -9.43 15.73 37.05
C VAL A 3 -9.98 14.59 37.89
N ARG A 4 -10.31 13.45 37.28
CA ARG A 4 -10.80 12.27 38.00
C ARG A 4 -9.62 11.49 38.59
N LYS A 5 -9.14 11.95 39.75
CA LYS A 5 -8.23 11.18 40.61
C LYS A 5 -9.05 10.36 41.61
N ARG A 6 -8.66 9.11 41.88
CA ARG A 6 -9.29 8.27 42.90
C ARG A 6 -8.24 7.46 43.65
N ALA A 7 -8.50 7.20 44.93
CA ALA A 7 -7.73 6.25 45.72
C ALA A 7 -7.79 4.84 45.12
N ALA A 8 -6.73 4.04 45.32
CA ALA A 8 -6.80 2.60 45.13
C ALA A 8 -7.86 2.00 46.08
N PRO A 9 -8.65 1.00 45.62
CA PRO A 9 -9.63 0.34 46.47
C PRO A 9 -8.95 -0.56 47.52
N PRO A 10 -9.61 -0.83 48.66
CA PRO A 10 -9.13 -1.82 49.61
C PRO A 10 -9.23 -3.23 49.02
N THR A 11 -8.15 -4.00 49.11
CA THR A 11 -8.02 -5.36 48.56
C THR A 11 -7.22 -6.25 49.52
N PRO A 12 -7.19 -7.59 49.32
CA PRO A 12 -6.33 -8.46 50.12
C PRO A 12 -4.83 -8.13 50.04
N TRP A 13 -4.35 -7.53 48.94
CA TRP A 13 -2.95 -7.19 48.73
C TRP A 13 -2.59 -5.74 49.08
N SER A 14 -3.57 -4.84 49.23
CA SER A 14 -3.32 -3.44 49.60
C SER A 14 -4.48 -2.81 50.38
N GLN A 15 -4.13 -2.11 51.46
CA GLN A 15 -5.05 -1.38 52.34
C GLN A 15 -4.65 0.10 52.50
N THR A 16 -3.68 0.58 51.72
CA THR A 16 -3.09 1.92 51.90
C THR A 16 -3.98 3.06 51.37
N LEU A 17 -4.96 2.73 50.52
CA LEU A 17 -5.86 3.71 49.86
C LEU A 17 -5.09 4.85 49.19
N ALA A 18 -3.91 4.55 48.63
CA ALA A 18 -3.05 5.56 48.02
C ALA A 18 -3.74 6.30 46.86
N GLU A 19 -3.46 7.59 46.74
CA GLU A 19 -3.99 8.48 45.71
C GLU A 19 -2.87 8.99 44.78
N PRO A 20 -3.21 9.36 43.52
CA PRO A 20 -2.22 9.92 42.60
C PRO A 20 -1.57 11.21 43.12
N LYS A 21 -0.24 11.23 43.17
CA LYS A 21 0.57 12.41 43.48
C LYS A 21 0.97 13.06 42.15
N ILE A 22 0.51 14.28 41.91
CA ILE A 22 0.70 14.96 40.62
C ILE A 22 1.31 16.33 40.90
N ASP A 23 2.44 16.61 40.26
CA ASP A 23 3.09 17.91 40.33
C ASP A 23 2.21 19.04 39.77
N ASP A 24 2.29 20.22 40.37
CA ASP A 24 1.47 21.38 40.01
C ASP A 24 1.73 21.88 38.57
N SER A 25 2.91 21.62 38.03
CA SER A 25 3.28 21.98 36.65
C SER A 25 2.79 20.97 35.61
N ALA A 26 2.34 19.78 36.01
CA ALA A 26 1.76 18.81 35.09
C ALA A 26 0.37 19.28 34.61
N PHE A 27 -0.03 18.86 33.40
CA PHE A 27 -1.39 19.04 32.92
C PHE A 27 -2.06 17.68 32.72
N VAL A 28 -3.19 17.47 33.40
CA VAL A 28 -3.99 16.26 33.28
C VAL A 28 -5.35 16.60 32.70
N HIS A 29 -5.61 16.14 31.47
CA HIS A 29 -6.87 16.43 30.82
C HIS A 29 -8.05 15.83 31.60
N SER A 30 -9.16 16.57 31.72
CA SER A 30 -10.28 16.17 32.56
C SER A 30 -11.00 14.88 32.11
N PHE A 31 -10.82 14.50 30.85
CA PHE A 31 -11.32 13.23 30.29
C PHE A 31 -10.30 12.09 30.40
N SER A 32 -9.54 12.04 31.49
CA SER A 32 -8.63 10.95 31.86
C SER A 32 -9.08 10.32 33.19
N ASN A 33 -8.52 9.16 33.53
CA ASN A 33 -8.80 8.47 34.78
C ASN A 33 -7.51 7.95 35.42
N LEU A 34 -7.20 8.47 36.62
CA LEU A 34 -6.00 8.10 37.39
C LEU A 34 -6.43 7.50 38.73
N ILE A 35 -5.94 6.28 39.03
CA ILE A 35 -6.31 5.52 40.24
C ILE A 35 -5.06 4.97 40.90
N GLY A 36 -4.96 5.11 42.23
CA GLY A 36 -3.94 4.44 43.05
C GLY A 36 -2.64 5.21 43.22
N ASP A 37 -1.58 4.53 43.63
CA ASP A 37 -0.25 5.12 43.87
C ASP A 37 0.47 5.38 42.53
N VAL A 38 0.14 6.53 41.94
CA VAL A 38 0.71 7.01 40.68
C VAL A 38 1.43 8.31 40.96
N GLN A 39 2.73 8.33 40.70
CA GLN A 39 3.58 9.52 40.82
C GLN A 39 3.75 10.14 39.43
N VAL A 40 3.27 11.38 39.29
CA VAL A 40 3.33 12.16 38.06
C VAL A 40 4.18 13.40 38.32
N GLU A 41 5.36 13.43 37.72
CA GLU A 41 6.36 14.47 37.93
C GLU A 41 6.05 15.76 37.15
N ALA A 42 6.94 16.74 37.31
CA ALA A 42 6.85 18.04 36.69
C ALA A 42 6.72 17.99 35.15
N ASN A 43 6.01 18.97 34.60
CA ASN A 43 5.87 19.19 33.16
C ASN A 43 5.28 17.99 32.38
N VAL A 44 4.63 17.04 33.05
CA VAL A 44 3.98 15.90 32.37
C VAL A 44 2.67 16.35 31.71
N LEU A 45 2.39 15.84 30.52
CA LEU A 45 1.10 15.99 29.83
C LEU A 45 0.35 14.66 29.78
N ILE A 46 -0.86 14.60 30.35
CA ILE A 46 -1.76 13.44 30.26
C ILE A 46 -2.99 13.83 29.44
N ALA A 47 -3.15 13.18 28.28
CA ALA A 47 -4.14 13.49 27.26
C ALA A 47 -5.51 12.81 27.52
N PRO A 48 -6.57 13.15 26.75
CA PRO A 48 -7.90 12.56 26.87
C PRO A 48 -7.95 11.03 26.65
N GLY A 49 -8.93 10.37 27.27
CA GLY A 49 -9.19 8.94 27.12
C GLY A 49 -8.16 8.02 27.81
N THR A 50 -7.17 8.57 28.48
CA THR A 50 -6.13 7.81 29.19
C THR A 50 -6.67 7.15 30.45
N SER A 51 -6.18 5.93 30.73
CA SER A 51 -6.49 5.18 31.96
C SER A 51 -5.21 4.67 32.60
N ILE A 52 -4.84 5.27 33.74
CA ILE A 52 -3.66 4.90 34.53
C ILE A 52 -4.17 4.35 35.86
N ARG A 53 -3.94 3.07 36.13
CA ARG A 53 -4.59 2.37 37.24
C ARG A 53 -3.61 1.49 38.00
N ALA A 54 -3.16 1.96 39.15
CA ALA A 54 -2.26 1.27 40.08
C ALA A 54 -3.06 0.67 41.26
N ASP A 55 -4.00 -0.23 40.95
CA ASP A 55 -4.85 -0.92 41.94
C ASP A 55 -4.44 -2.37 42.23
N GLU A 56 -3.61 -2.95 41.36
CA GLU A 56 -3.08 -4.31 41.48
C GLU A 56 -1.55 -4.26 41.62
N GLY A 57 -0.83 -4.10 40.52
CA GLY A 57 0.57 -3.70 40.54
C GLY A 57 0.72 -2.23 40.92
N THR A 58 1.58 -1.94 41.91
CA THR A 58 1.81 -0.60 42.45
C THR A 58 3.23 -0.51 43.06
N PRO A 59 3.90 0.65 43.10
CA PRO A 59 3.52 1.96 42.54
C PRO A 59 3.86 2.13 41.05
N PHE A 60 3.33 3.19 40.43
CA PHE A 60 3.72 3.65 39.09
C PHE A 60 4.43 5.01 39.16
N TYR A 61 5.47 5.19 38.35
CA TYR A 61 6.24 6.43 38.22
C TYR A 61 6.24 6.95 36.79
N ILE A 62 6.00 8.25 36.61
CA ILE A 62 6.02 8.96 35.33
C ILE A 62 6.90 10.20 35.47
N GLY A 63 8.10 10.12 34.88
CA GLY A 63 9.15 11.13 35.01
C GLY A 63 8.86 12.46 34.31
N GLU A 64 9.67 13.46 34.65
CA GLU A 64 9.53 14.85 34.20
C GLU A 64 9.49 14.99 32.68
N GLY A 65 8.65 15.90 32.17
CA GLY A 65 8.57 16.23 30.73
C GLY A 65 8.02 15.12 29.84
N THR A 66 7.57 14.00 30.43
CA THR A 66 6.95 12.89 29.71
C THR A 66 5.53 13.24 29.24
N ASN A 67 5.12 12.70 28.09
CA ASN A 67 3.76 12.83 27.60
C ASN A 67 3.07 11.47 27.48
N ILE A 68 1.84 11.39 28.00
CA ILE A 68 0.94 10.25 27.95
C ILE A 68 -0.24 10.62 27.06
N GLN A 69 -0.23 10.16 25.82
CA GLN A 69 -1.15 10.61 24.78
C GLN A 69 -2.49 9.86 24.78
N ASP A 70 -3.39 10.23 23.87
CA ASP A 70 -4.79 9.83 23.90
C ASP A 70 -4.99 8.31 23.95
N GLY A 71 -5.86 7.88 24.86
CA GLY A 71 -6.26 6.47 24.96
C GLY A 71 -5.17 5.51 25.45
N VAL A 72 -4.03 6.02 25.95
CA VAL A 72 -3.01 5.16 26.57
C VAL A 72 -3.57 4.47 27.81
N VAL A 73 -3.20 3.20 27.98
CA VAL A 73 -3.52 2.40 29.17
C VAL A 73 -2.24 2.03 29.89
N ILE A 74 -2.21 2.29 31.20
CA ILE A 74 -1.12 1.87 32.09
C ILE A 74 -1.73 1.05 33.23
N HIS A 75 -1.28 -0.19 33.35
CA HIS A 75 -1.71 -1.14 34.38
C HIS A 75 -0.52 -2.03 34.78
N GLY A 76 -0.69 -2.93 35.75
CA GLY A 76 0.40 -3.77 36.24
C GLY A 76 -0.10 -4.98 36.99
N LEU A 77 0.61 -6.10 36.84
CA LEU A 77 0.33 -7.33 37.58
C LEU A 77 0.63 -7.14 39.07
N GLU A 78 -0.11 -7.85 39.94
CA GLU A 78 0.05 -7.84 41.39
C GLU A 78 1.51 -8.08 41.81
N LYS A 79 2.15 -9.05 41.14
CA LYS A 79 3.52 -9.49 41.38
C LYS A 79 4.46 -9.09 40.24
N GLY A 80 5.74 -9.02 40.56
CA GLY A 80 6.78 -8.55 39.65
C GLY A 80 6.97 -7.04 39.79
N ARG A 81 8.23 -6.64 39.94
CA ARG A 81 8.63 -5.24 40.07
C ARG A 81 9.88 -5.01 39.24
N VAL A 82 10.07 -3.76 38.83
CA VAL A 82 11.30 -3.24 38.26
C VAL A 82 11.95 -2.32 39.27
N ILE A 83 13.27 -2.15 39.18
CA ILE A 83 14.00 -1.17 39.98
C ILE A 83 14.04 0.14 39.19
N GLY A 84 13.48 1.19 39.77
CA GLY A 84 13.56 2.56 39.24
C GLY A 84 14.96 3.13 39.36
N ASP A 85 15.21 4.26 38.73
CA ASP A 85 16.54 4.91 38.78
C ASP A 85 16.83 5.53 40.15
N ASP A 86 15.81 5.68 40.98
CA ASP A 86 15.90 6.04 42.40
C ASP A 86 16.23 4.85 43.32
N GLY A 87 16.38 3.65 42.77
CA GLY A 87 16.66 2.41 43.50
C GLY A 87 15.44 1.78 44.18
N GLN A 88 14.23 2.32 44.01
CA GLN A 88 13.01 1.78 44.60
C GLN A 88 12.31 0.79 43.65
N GLU A 89 11.41 -0.03 44.20
CA GLU A 89 10.62 -0.99 43.42
C GLU A 89 9.35 -0.35 42.84
N TYR A 90 9.11 -0.56 41.55
CA TYR A 90 7.93 -0.09 40.84
C TYR A 90 7.27 -1.23 40.06
N SER A 91 5.95 -1.16 39.89
CA SER A 91 5.28 -2.00 38.91
C SER A 91 5.45 -1.43 37.50
N VAL A 92 5.40 -0.10 37.36
CA VAL A 92 5.70 0.59 36.09
C VAL A 92 6.62 1.78 36.37
N TRP A 93 7.76 1.82 35.70
CA TRP A 93 8.68 2.97 35.68
C TRP A 93 8.72 3.55 34.27
N ILE A 94 8.37 4.83 34.13
CA ILE A 94 8.55 5.60 32.90
C ILE A 94 9.46 6.78 33.24
N GLY A 95 10.62 6.83 32.60
CA GLY A 95 11.64 7.86 32.79
C GLY A 95 11.23 9.24 32.30
N LYS A 96 12.21 10.13 32.23
CA LYS A 96 12.06 11.53 31.83
C LYS A 96 11.96 11.67 30.32
N GLU A 97 11.27 12.71 29.87
CA GLU A 97 11.17 13.09 28.44
C GLU A 97 10.72 11.94 27.53
N ALA A 98 9.96 10.98 28.07
CA ALA A 98 9.44 9.87 27.30
C ALA A 98 8.16 10.27 26.55
N CYS A 99 7.95 9.69 25.38
CA CYS A 99 6.73 9.85 24.58
C CYS A 99 5.94 8.55 24.59
N ILE A 100 4.89 8.46 25.40
CA ILE A 100 3.95 7.32 25.37
C ILE A 100 2.77 7.70 24.48
N THR A 101 2.86 7.29 23.22
CA THR A 101 1.98 7.85 22.17
C THR A 101 0.63 7.14 22.06
N HIS A 102 -0.27 7.70 21.23
CA HIS A 102 -1.69 7.34 21.18
C HIS A 102 -1.95 5.82 21.20
N MET A 103 -2.84 5.40 22.11
CA MET A 103 -3.32 4.03 22.29
C MET A 103 -2.23 3.00 22.61
N ALA A 104 -1.05 3.41 23.10
CA ALA A 104 -0.07 2.48 23.62
C ALA A 104 -0.56 1.80 24.91
N LEU A 105 -0.08 0.58 25.16
CA LEU A 105 -0.33 -0.18 26.38
C LEU A 105 1.00 -0.41 27.10
N ILE A 106 1.13 0.12 28.31
CA ILE A 106 2.26 -0.15 29.20
C ILE A 106 1.74 -1.02 30.35
N HIS A 107 2.28 -2.23 30.48
CA HIS A 107 1.80 -3.19 31.49
C HIS A 107 2.94 -3.70 32.36
N GLY A 108 2.86 -3.43 33.66
CA GLY A 108 3.84 -3.84 34.66
C GLY A 108 3.97 -5.37 34.80
N PRO A 109 5.17 -5.90 35.17
CA PRO A 109 6.40 -5.16 35.49
C PRO A 109 7.06 -4.57 34.23
N ALA A 110 7.23 -3.25 34.18
CA ALA A 110 7.76 -2.58 32.99
C ALA A 110 8.63 -1.39 33.37
N TYR A 111 9.78 -1.28 32.71
CA TYR A 111 10.69 -0.15 32.82
C TYR A 111 10.88 0.47 31.43
N ILE A 112 10.69 1.77 31.30
CA ILE A 112 10.95 2.56 30.10
C ILE A 112 11.89 3.68 30.50
N GLY A 113 13.10 3.69 29.95
CA GLY A 113 14.12 4.68 30.29
C GLY A 113 13.88 6.06 29.68
N ASP A 114 14.73 7.00 30.05
CA ASP A 114 14.67 8.40 29.62
C ASP A 114 14.71 8.55 28.10
N GLY A 115 14.01 9.56 27.57
CA GLY A 115 14.02 9.93 26.15
C GLY A 115 13.48 8.85 25.21
N CYS A 116 12.74 7.86 25.72
CA CYS A 116 12.16 6.81 24.89
C CYS A 116 10.94 7.30 24.12
N PHE A 117 10.79 6.83 22.87
CA PHE A 117 9.58 7.00 22.09
C PHE A 117 8.83 5.67 21.96
N ILE A 118 7.61 5.58 22.50
CA ILE A 118 6.74 4.41 22.38
C ILE A 118 5.59 4.73 21.41
N GLY A 119 5.72 4.24 20.19
CA GLY A 119 4.87 4.56 19.04
C GLY A 119 3.44 4.01 19.11
N PHE A 120 2.58 4.52 18.22
CA PHE A 120 1.13 4.31 18.29
C PHE A 120 0.75 2.84 18.40
N ARG A 121 -0.19 2.52 19.30
CA ARG A 121 -0.72 1.16 19.51
C ARG A 121 0.36 0.10 19.78
N SER A 122 1.50 0.49 20.32
CA SER A 122 2.53 -0.46 20.74
C SER A 122 2.27 -0.94 22.17
N THR A 123 2.81 -2.12 22.50
CA THR A 123 2.62 -2.74 23.81
C THR A 123 3.97 -3.09 24.42
N ILE A 124 4.19 -2.66 25.67
CA ILE A 124 5.33 -3.02 26.51
C ILE A 124 4.79 -3.79 27.70
N PHE A 125 5.18 -5.06 27.85
CA PHE A 125 4.69 -5.91 28.94
C PHE A 125 5.78 -6.83 29.47
N ASN A 126 5.98 -6.89 30.79
CA ASN A 126 7.02 -7.71 31.42
C ASN A 126 8.41 -7.49 30.76
N ALA A 127 8.78 -6.23 30.56
CA ALA A 127 9.92 -5.85 29.74
C ALA A 127 10.63 -4.59 30.23
N ARG A 128 11.93 -4.50 29.93
CA ARG A 128 12.74 -3.30 30.15
C ARG A 128 13.12 -2.71 28.80
N VAL A 129 12.85 -1.43 28.59
CA VAL A 129 13.26 -0.65 27.42
C VAL A 129 14.28 0.38 27.87
N GLY A 130 15.54 0.21 27.45
CA GLY A 130 16.63 1.10 27.82
C GLY A 130 16.46 2.52 27.30
N GLN A 131 17.16 3.48 27.91
CA GLN A 131 17.10 4.91 27.54
C GLN A 131 17.31 5.15 26.04
N GLY A 132 16.64 6.18 25.50
CA GLY A 132 16.76 6.64 24.13
C GLY A 132 16.30 5.64 23.06
N CYS A 133 15.54 4.59 23.44
CA CYS A 133 14.97 3.66 22.48
C CYS A 133 13.81 4.29 21.71
N ILE A 134 13.68 3.89 20.45
CA ILE A 134 12.60 4.37 19.58
C ILE A 134 11.82 3.16 19.09
N VAL A 135 10.65 2.96 19.67
CA VAL A 135 9.71 1.90 19.34
C VAL A 135 8.67 2.46 18.41
N MET A 136 8.66 1.98 17.17
CA MET A 136 7.71 2.44 16.17
C MET A 136 6.35 1.76 16.31
N MET A 137 5.39 2.22 15.52
CA MET A 137 3.98 1.88 15.65
C MET A 137 3.67 0.37 15.59
N HIS A 138 2.68 -0.06 16.36
CA HIS A 138 2.16 -1.43 16.39
C HIS A 138 3.20 -2.50 16.79
N ALA A 139 4.22 -2.13 17.56
CA ALA A 139 5.19 -3.10 18.07
C ALA A 139 4.68 -3.78 19.36
N LEU A 140 5.03 -5.05 19.55
CA LEU A 140 4.89 -5.77 20.81
C LEU A 140 6.28 -6.08 21.35
N ILE A 141 6.57 -5.65 22.57
CA ILE A 141 7.79 -5.96 23.31
C ILE A 141 7.37 -6.64 24.61
N GLN A 142 7.76 -7.90 24.74
CA GLN A 142 7.33 -8.74 25.85
C GLN A 142 8.43 -9.68 26.31
N ASP A 143 8.58 -9.86 27.63
CA ASP A 143 9.49 -10.85 28.24
C ASP A 143 10.96 -10.67 27.81
N VAL A 144 11.39 -9.42 27.61
CA VAL A 144 12.74 -9.07 27.12
C VAL A 144 13.28 -7.78 27.75
N GLU A 145 14.59 -7.62 27.69
CA GLU A 145 15.28 -6.35 27.91
C GLU A 145 15.81 -5.81 26.59
N VAL A 146 15.29 -4.67 26.13
CA VAL A 146 15.79 -3.94 24.97
C VAL A 146 16.94 -3.04 25.43
N PRO A 147 18.17 -3.24 24.90
CA PRO A 147 19.31 -2.39 25.25
C PRO A 147 19.06 -0.90 24.97
N PRO A 148 19.76 0.02 25.64
CA PRO A 148 19.68 1.45 25.34
C PRO A 148 19.95 1.78 23.87
N GLY A 149 19.30 2.83 23.37
CA GLY A 149 19.54 3.38 22.03
C GLY A 149 19.08 2.49 20.87
N LYS A 150 18.22 1.49 21.12
CA LYS A 150 17.74 0.58 20.08
C LYS A 150 16.48 1.09 19.38
N TYR A 151 16.40 0.81 18.08
CA TYR A 151 15.25 1.11 17.24
C TYR A 151 14.43 -0.16 16.97
N VAL A 152 13.14 -0.13 17.31
CA VAL A 152 12.21 -1.23 17.05
C VAL A 152 11.28 -0.83 15.89
N PRO A 153 11.32 -1.54 14.75
CA PRO A 153 10.53 -1.18 13.58
C PRO A 153 9.03 -1.45 13.77
N SER A 154 8.20 -0.78 12.98
CA SER A 154 6.74 -0.90 13.07
C SER A 154 6.27 -2.34 12.86
N GLY A 155 5.33 -2.80 13.68
CA GLY A 155 4.78 -4.15 13.59
C GLY A 155 5.70 -5.25 14.11
N ALA A 156 6.87 -4.92 14.68
CA ALA A 156 7.77 -5.91 15.25
C ALA A 156 7.15 -6.58 16.48
N VAL A 157 7.43 -7.88 16.64
CA VAL A 157 7.06 -8.65 17.82
C VAL A 157 8.34 -9.21 18.42
N ILE A 158 8.78 -8.64 19.53
CA ILE A 158 10.02 -8.95 20.25
C ILE A 158 9.65 -9.70 21.52
N THR A 159 9.86 -11.01 21.53
CA THR A 159 9.41 -11.92 22.60
C THR A 159 10.51 -12.90 23.06
N ASN A 160 11.73 -12.70 22.62
CA ASN A 160 12.92 -13.38 23.15
C ASN A 160 14.13 -12.47 23.09
N GLN A 161 15.06 -12.69 24.02
CA GLN A 161 16.20 -11.80 24.22
C GLN A 161 17.09 -11.69 22.97
N GLN A 162 17.25 -12.77 22.20
CA GLN A 162 18.07 -12.75 20.99
C GLN A 162 17.50 -11.82 19.89
N GLN A 163 16.18 -11.58 19.87
CA GLN A 163 15.58 -10.58 19.00
C GLN A 163 15.93 -9.16 19.48
N ALA A 164 15.84 -8.89 20.78
CA ALA A 164 16.13 -7.60 21.38
C ALA A 164 17.60 -7.21 21.20
N ASP A 165 18.53 -8.14 21.44
CA ASP A 165 19.98 -7.92 21.31
C ASP A 165 20.41 -7.56 19.87
N ARG A 166 19.62 -7.99 18.87
CA ARG A 166 19.91 -7.80 17.44
C ARG A 166 19.20 -6.60 16.83
N LEU A 167 18.51 -5.79 17.62
CA LEU A 167 17.86 -4.59 17.14
C LEU A 167 18.90 -3.58 16.61
N PRO A 168 18.58 -2.84 15.54
CA PRO A 168 19.42 -1.77 15.05
C PRO A 168 19.50 -0.61 16.06
N GLU A 169 20.57 0.19 15.97
CA GLU A 169 20.71 1.43 16.73
C GLU A 169 19.80 2.53 16.18
N VAL A 170 19.38 3.44 17.06
CA VAL A 170 18.70 4.68 16.68
C VAL A 170 19.63 5.63 15.93
N THR A 171 19.12 6.27 14.89
CA THR A 171 19.85 7.29 14.13
C THR A 171 19.61 8.69 14.71
N ASP A 172 20.41 9.67 14.29
CA ASP A 172 20.20 11.06 14.70
C ASP A 172 18.83 11.59 14.28
N SER A 173 18.34 11.23 13.08
CA SER A 173 17.01 11.65 12.63
C SER A 173 15.90 11.09 13.52
N ASP A 174 16.06 9.87 14.02
CA ASP A 174 15.08 9.27 14.92
C ASP A 174 15.06 10.00 16.26
N ARG A 175 16.25 10.33 16.82
CA ARG A 175 16.38 11.12 18.05
C ARG A 175 15.76 12.50 17.93
N HIS A 176 16.04 13.22 16.85
CA HIS A 176 15.44 14.54 16.60
C HIS A 176 13.92 14.46 16.47
N PHE A 177 13.41 13.42 15.81
CA PHE A 177 11.97 13.18 15.74
C PHE A 177 11.35 13.00 17.14
N ALA A 178 11.94 12.15 18.00
CA ALA A 178 11.45 11.93 19.35
C ALA A 178 11.49 13.23 20.20
N HIS A 179 12.61 13.97 20.16
CA HIS A 179 12.77 15.23 20.87
C HIS A 179 11.75 16.29 20.43
N HIS A 180 11.48 16.39 19.12
CA HIS A 180 10.49 17.34 18.62
C HIS A 180 9.07 17.04 19.14
N VAL A 181 8.73 15.76 19.33
CA VAL A 181 7.43 15.38 19.92
C VAL A 181 7.35 15.82 21.38
N VAL A 182 8.44 15.73 22.15
CA VAL A 182 8.52 16.26 23.53
C VAL A 182 8.28 17.78 23.52
N GLU A 183 9.00 18.54 22.69
CA GLU A 183 8.85 20.00 22.58
C GLU A 183 7.41 20.44 22.27
N VAL A 184 6.75 19.74 21.33
CA VAL A 184 5.37 20.05 20.96
C VAL A 184 4.42 19.78 22.12
N ASN A 185 4.60 18.68 22.85
CA ASN A 185 3.74 18.36 24.00
C ASN A 185 3.99 19.31 25.18
N GLU A 186 5.22 19.79 25.35
CA GLU A 186 5.52 20.83 26.34
C GLU A 186 4.80 22.15 26.00
N ALA A 187 4.85 22.57 24.73
CA ALA A 187 4.11 23.75 24.28
C ALA A 187 2.58 23.58 24.44
N LEU A 188 2.04 22.39 24.15
CA LEU A 188 0.62 22.09 24.35
C LEU A 188 0.22 22.16 25.82
N ARG A 189 1.03 21.58 26.72
CA ARG A 189 0.83 21.62 28.17
C ARG A 189 0.73 23.06 28.67
N VAL A 190 1.70 23.91 28.29
CA VAL A 190 1.69 25.35 28.61
C VAL A 190 0.44 26.04 28.05
N GLY A 191 0.06 25.72 26.81
CA GLY A 191 -1.14 26.26 26.18
C GLY A 191 -2.43 25.90 26.92
N TYR A 192 -2.57 24.64 27.35
CA TYR A 192 -3.72 24.18 28.13
C TYR A 192 -3.78 24.86 29.51
N GLN A 193 -2.65 24.98 30.20
CA GLN A 193 -2.59 25.69 31.48
C GLN A 193 -2.92 27.18 31.34
N CYS A 194 -2.39 27.83 30.29
CA CYS A 194 -2.73 29.21 30.00
C CYS A 194 -4.24 29.39 29.78
N ALA A 195 -4.88 28.45 29.08
CA ALA A 195 -6.32 28.51 28.82
C ALA A 195 -7.18 28.43 30.09
N GLU A 196 -6.69 27.76 31.14
CA GLU A 196 -7.33 27.68 32.46
C GLU A 196 -6.95 28.86 33.38
N ASN A 197 -5.85 29.55 33.10
CA ASN A 197 -5.40 30.71 33.85
C ASN A 197 -5.95 32.02 33.26
N GLN A 198 -6.87 32.66 33.99
CA GLN A 198 -7.52 33.89 33.55
C GLN A 198 -6.53 35.03 33.27
N ALA A 199 -5.44 35.15 34.04
CA ALA A 199 -4.42 36.19 33.82
C ALA A 199 -3.65 35.97 32.50
N CYS A 200 -3.44 34.71 32.11
CA CYS A 200 -2.77 34.35 30.85
C CYS A 200 -3.72 34.47 29.65
N ILE A 201 -4.92 33.87 29.72
CA ILE A 201 -5.83 33.79 28.57
C ILE A 201 -6.57 35.10 28.28
N THR A 202 -6.81 35.95 29.29
CA THR A 202 -7.56 37.21 29.10
C THR A 202 -6.88 38.19 28.14
N PRO A 203 -5.58 38.52 28.24
CA PRO A 203 -4.94 39.40 27.26
C PRO A 203 -4.98 38.82 25.85
N ILE A 204 -4.80 37.51 25.69
CA ILE A 204 -4.88 36.80 24.41
C ILE A 204 -6.30 36.92 23.84
N ARG A 205 -7.33 36.59 24.64
CA ARG A 205 -8.75 36.76 24.27
C ARG A 205 -9.12 38.20 23.99
N LYS A 206 -8.50 39.18 24.67
CA LYS A 206 -8.76 40.62 24.46
C LYS A 206 -8.07 41.15 23.21
N GLN A 207 -6.88 40.67 22.86
CA GLN A 207 -6.24 40.96 21.57
C GLN A 207 -7.10 40.41 20.42
N LEU A 208 -7.52 39.16 20.52
CA LEU A 208 -8.50 38.57 19.60
C LEU A 208 -9.83 39.33 19.64
N GLY A 209 -10.33 39.70 20.82
CA GLY A 209 -11.61 40.38 21.03
C GLY A 209 -11.66 41.83 20.54
N LYS A 210 -10.54 42.56 20.59
CA LYS A 210 -10.37 43.86 19.92
C LYS A 210 -10.34 43.66 18.41
N SER A 211 -9.59 42.67 17.95
CA SER A 211 -9.62 42.25 16.55
C SER A 211 -11.02 41.82 16.10
N ILE A 212 -11.91 41.37 17.01
CA ILE A 212 -13.29 40.92 16.76
C ILE A 212 -14.34 42.05 16.85
N LYS A 213 -14.07 43.18 17.52
CA LYS A 213 -15.05 44.29 17.64
C LYS A 213 -14.93 45.33 16.54
N ASP A 214 -13.80 45.38 15.83
CA ASP A 214 -13.66 46.12 14.58
C ASP A 214 -14.19 45.34 13.36
N ILE A 215 -14.93 44.24 13.62
CA ILE A 215 -15.47 43.32 12.62
C ILE A 215 -16.94 43.63 12.35
N ASN A 216 -17.22 44.28 11.21
CA ASN A 216 -18.51 44.06 10.55
C ASN A 216 -18.56 42.60 10.12
N GLN A 217 -19.76 42.01 9.97
CA GLN A 217 -20.00 40.57 9.72
C GLN A 217 -19.33 39.97 8.45
N SER A 218 -18.39 40.69 7.86
CA SER A 218 -17.37 40.32 6.88
C SER A 218 -16.06 39.76 7.45
N ASP A 219 -15.72 39.96 8.74
CA ASP A 219 -14.34 39.65 9.21
C ASP A 219 -14.25 38.40 10.13
N TYR A 220 -15.28 37.55 10.17
CA TYR A 220 -15.17 36.19 10.75
C TYR A 220 -14.32 35.21 9.90
N ARG A 221 -13.39 35.76 9.11
CA ARG A 221 -12.28 35.12 8.42
C ARG A 221 -11.12 36.09 8.45
N ASN A 222 -10.25 35.96 9.44
CA ASN A 222 -8.79 36.12 9.36
C ASN A 222 -8.19 36.46 10.74
N SER A 223 -7.93 35.41 11.52
CA SER A 223 -6.70 35.31 12.33
C SER A 223 -6.04 33.94 12.09
N VAL A 224 -6.17 33.44 10.87
CA VAL A 224 -5.13 32.67 10.22
C VAL A 224 -4.59 33.67 9.21
N THR A 225 -3.37 34.15 9.45
CA THR A 225 -2.62 34.94 8.48
C THR A 225 -2.64 34.21 7.13
N SER A 226 -2.57 34.99 6.04
CA SER A 226 -2.35 34.54 4.64
C SER A 226 -1.56 33.22 4.57
N MET A 227 -1.84 32.35 3.59
CA MET A 227 -1.15 31.06 3.36
C MET A 227 0.38 31.19 3.33
N SER A 228 0.99 31.41 4.48
CA SER A 228 2.40 31.49 4.71
C SER A 228 2.77 30.22 5.43
N LEU A 229 3.81 29.55 4.97
CA LEU A 229 4.34 28.34 5.60
C LEU A 229 4.46 28.58 7.12
N SER A 230 4.04 27.62 7.95
CA SER A 230 4.11 27.79 9.40
C SER A 230 5.54 28.12 9.82
N SER A 231 5.73 28.89 10.90
CA SER A 231 7.07 29.28 11.37
C SER A 231 8.02 28.09 11.57
N ASN A 232 7.48 26.92 11.93
CA ASN A 232 8.20 25.66 12.01
C ASN A 232 8.63 25.14 10.63
N ILE A 233 7.74 25.14 9.63
CA ILE A 233 8.09 24.74 8.26
C ILE A 233 9.13 25.71 7.66
N VAL A 234 8.98 27.01 7.92
CA VAL A 234 9.96 28.03 7.51
C VAL A 234 11.33 27.78 8.13
N ALA A 235 11.39 27.47 9.42
CA ALA A 235 12.64 27.15 10.12
C ALA A 235 13.27 25.85 9.59
N GLN A 236 12.48 24.82 9.31
CA GLN A 236 12.95 23.55 8.73
C GLN A 236 13.49 23.73 7.31
N VAL A 237 12.80 24.48 6.45
CA VAL A 237 13.26 24.78 5.09
C VAL A 237 14.57 25.58 5.14
N ARG A 238 14.66 26.59 6.01
CA ARG A 238 15.91 27.36 6.22
C ARG A 238 17.07 26.49 6.70
N SER A 239 16.81 25.59 7.64
CA SER A 239 17.81 24.65 8.16
C SER A 239 18.32 23.70 7.08
N LEU A 240 17.43 23.09 6.30
CA LEU A 240 17.79 22.18 5.21
C LEU A 240 18.62 22.88 4.13
N LEU A 241 18.22 24.10 3.74
CA LEU A 241 18.97 24.89 2.77
C LEU A 241 20.35 25.31 3.31
N SER A 242 20.47 25.63 4.60
CA SER A 242 21.75 25.98 5.24
C SER A 242 22.74 24.81 5.30
N GLN A 243 22.21 23.58 5.32
CA GLN A 243 22.99 22.33 5.29
C GLN A 243 23.32 21.88 3.85
N GLY A 244 22.92 22.66 2.83
CA GLY A 244 23.19 22.38 1.42
C GLY A 244 22.22 21.38 0.78
N TYR A 245 21.09 21.07 1.44
CA TYR A 245 20.06 20.19 0.88
C TYR A 245 19.08 20.97 0.00
N SER A 246 18.57 20.30 -1.03
CA SER A 246 17.51 20.82 -1.90
C SER A 246 16.13 20.46 -1.36
N ILE A 247 15.11 21.27 -1.65
CA ILE A 247 13.74 21.01 -1.23
C ILE A 247 12.94 20.47 -2.41
N GLY A 248 12.28 19.33 -2.25
CA GLY A 248 11.27 18.82 -3.17
C GLY A 248 9.87 18.97 -2.61
N ALA A 249 8.85 19.01 -3.46
CA ALA A 249 7.47 18.80 -3.03
C ALA A 249 6.84 17.64 -3.79
N GLU A 250 5.92 16.95 -3.13
CA GLU A 250 5.05 15.96 -3.74
C GLU A 250 3.61 16.14 -3.26
N TYR A 251 2.64 15.78 -4.09
CA TYR A 251 1.23 16.00 -3.81
C TYR A 251 0.37 14.77 -4.14
N ALA A 252 -0.78 14.65 -3.50
CA ALA A 252 -1.65 13.49 -3.65
C ALA A 252 -3.10 13.83 -3.30
N ASN A 253 -4.04 13.59 -4.23
CA ASN A 253 -5.45 13.55 -3.86
C ASN A 253 -5.76 12.45 -2.80
N LYS A 254 -6.95 12.54 -2.18
CA LYS A 254 -7.40 11.67 -1.08
C LYS A 254 -7.29 10.17 -1.36
N ARG A 255 -7.46 9.75 -2.62
CA ARG A 255 -7.30 8.34 -3.03
C ARG A 255 -5.82 7.93 -3.08
N ARG A 256 -4.97 8.80 -3.64
CA ARG A 256 -3.53 8.61 -3.80
C ARG A 256 -2.81 8.55 -2.45
N PHE A 257 -3.15 9.47 -1.54
CA PHE A 257 -2.65 9.51 -0.17
C PHE A 257 -2.90 8.21 0.60
N LYS A 258 -4.14 7.69 0.54
CA LYS A 258 -4.51 6.39 1.16
C LYS A 258 -3.67 5.21 0.66
N THR A 259 -3.15 5.31 -0.56
CA THR A 259 -2.30 4.27 -1.18
C THR A 259 -0.81 4.63 -1.14
N LYS A 260 -0.42 5.69 -0.42
CA LYS A 260 0.95 6.23 -0.35
C LYS A 260 1.58 6.52 -1.72
N SER A 261 0.76 6.83 -2.73
CA SER A 261 1.21 7.18 -4.08
C SER A 261 1.21 8.69 -4.21
N TRP A 262 2.39 9.29 -4.32
CA TRP A 262 2.54 10.74 -4.45
C TRP A 262 2.94 11.11 -5.88
N LEU A 263 2.48 12.27 -6.34
CA LEU A 263 2.88 12.90 -7.60
C LEU A 263 4.00 13.88 -7.30
N THR A 264 5.04 13.90 -8.14
CA THR A 264 6.15 14.84 -7.98
C THR A 264 5.70 16.26 -8.33
N GLY A 265 5.83 17.16 -7.36
CA GLY A 265 5.46 18.56 -7.45
C GLY A 265 6.57 19.47 -7.97
N GLY A 266 7.83 19.06 -7.82
CA GLY A 266 8.99 19.81 -8.29
C GLY A 266 10.10 19.84 -7.24
N THR A 267 11.22 20.47 -7.59
CA THR A 267 12.34 20.79 -6.70
C THR A 267 12.58 22.28 -6.71
N PHE A 268 12.76 22.86 -5.53
CA PHE A 268 12.93 24.28 -5.25
C PHE A 268 14.37 24.49 -4.78
N GLU A 269 15.11 25.29 -5.53
CA GLU A 269 16.53 25.57 -5.31
C GLU A 269 16.76 27.08 -5.38
N GLY A 270 17.55 27.62 -4.45
CA GLY A 270 17.82 29.06 -4.39
C GLY A 270 18.03 29.58 -2.97
N ARG A 271 18.00 30.91 -2.82
CA ARG A 271 18.03 31.56 -1.50
C ARG A 271 16.77 31.20 -0.72
N ALA A 272 16.88 31.08 0.61
CA ALA A 272 15.79 30.63 1.47
C ALA A 272 14.48 31.40 1.26
N ASP A 273 14.55 32.73 1.13
CA ASP A 273 13.33 33.54 0.95
C ASP A 273 12.65 33.32 -0.41
N GLN A 274 13.40 32.96 -1.46
CA GLN A 274 12.83 32.59 -2.77
C GLN A 274 12.17 31.22 -2.72
N VAL A 275 12.84 30.23 -2.12
CA VAL A 275 12.31 28.87 -1.97
C VAL A 275 11.03 28.88 -1.15
N LEU A 276 10.95 29.71 -0.10
CA LEU A 276 9.74 29.85 0.70
C LEU A 276 8.58 30.45 -0.10
N ALA A 277 8.83 31.47 -0.93
CA ALA A 277 7.82 32.05 -1.80
C ALA A 277 7.31 31.04 -2.85
N ASP A 278 8.21 30.32 -3.52
CA ASP A 278 7.85 29.33 -4.54
C ASP A 278 7.05 28.16 -3.94
N LEU A 279 7.35 27.80 -2.69
CA LEU A 279 6.60 26.78 -1.95
C LEU A 279 5.19 27.25 -1.57
N GLU A 280 5.02 28.52 -1.22
CA GLU A 280 3.70 29.10 -0.95
C GLU A 280 2.82 29.09 -2.21
N ASP A 281 3.37 29.46 -3.37
CA ASP A 281 2.68 29.37 -4.66
C ASP A 281 2.31 27.91 -4.99
N PHE A 282 3.22 26.97 -4.76
CA PHE A 282 2.98 25.55 -5.00
C PHE A 282 1.84 24.99 -4.13
N LEU A 283 1.76 25.40 -2.86
CA LEU A 283 0.68 25.01 -1.96
C LEU A 283 -0.67 25.56 -2.41
N GLN A 284 -0.68 26.80 -2.91
CA GLN A 284 -1.87 27.44 -3.46
C GLN A 284 -2.38 26.74 -4.73
N ASP A 285 -1.48 26.30 -5.61
CA ASP A 285 -1.82 25.56 -6.83
C ASP A 285 -2.40 24.16 -6.56
N HIS A 286 -2.09 23.57 -5.41
CA HIS A 286 -2.49 22.19 -5.05
C HIS A 286 -3.52 22.15 -3.90
N GLN A 287 -4.30 23.22 -3.74
CA GLN A 287 -5.38 23.28 -2.77
C GLN A 287 -6.37 22.12 -2.91
N GLY A 288 -6.81 21.55 -1.77
CA GLY A 288 -7.67 20.37 -1.76
C GLY A 288 -6.94 19.04 -2.00
N GLU A 289 -5.61 19.04 -2.13
CA GLU A 289 -4.78 17.84 -2.17
C GLU A 289 -3.85 17.75 -0.94
N TYR A 290 -3.39 16.54 -0.59
CA TYR A 290 -2.31 16.39 0.38
C TYR A 290 -1.02 16.86 -0.26
N VAL A 291 -0.27 17.77 0.37
CA VAL A 291 1.07 18.17 -0.08
C VAL A 291 2.09 17.80 0.98
N ARG A 292 3.25 17.29 0.55
CA ARG A 292 4.40 17.03 1.40
C ARG A 292 5.68 17.61 0.84
N LEU A 293 6.54 18.11 1.72
CA LEU A 293 7.90 18.54 1.42
C LEU A 293 8.88 17.39 1.60
N LEU A 294 9.93 17.41 0.80
CA LEU A 294 11.05 16.48 0.83
C LEU A 294 12.34 17.27 1.03
N GLY A 295 13.17 16.89 1.98
CA GLY A 295 14.58 17.30 1.99
C GLY A 295 15.37 16.32 1.15
N VAL A 296 16.15 16.78 0.17
CA VAL A 296 16.92 15.92 -0.73
C VAL A 296 18.40 16.29 -0.67
N ASP A 297 19.19 15.31 -0.26
CA ASP A 297 20.64 15.34 -0.31
C ASP A 297 21.09 14.99 -1.73
N THR A 298 21.51 16.02 -2.46
CA THR A 298 21.94 15.93 -3.86
C THR A 298 23.29 15.22 -3.99
N GLY A 299 24.13 15.25 -2.95
CA GLY A 299 25.41 14.55 -2.89
C GLY A 299 25.25 13.05 -2.69
N ALA A 300 24.41 12.64 -1.73
CA ALA A 300 24.18 11.23 -1.41
C ALA A 300 22.98 10.59 -2.15
N LYS A 301 22.28 11.36 -3.01
CA LYS A 301 21.09 10.93 -3.78
C LYS A 301 20.01 10.26 -2.90
N ARG A 302 19.77 10.82 -1.72
CA ARG A 302 18.81 10.28 -0.74
C ARG A 302 17.89 11.37 -0.20
N ARG A 303 16.72 10.96 0.28
CA ARG A 303 15.78 11.84 0.98
C ARG A 303 16.18 11.91 2.46
N VAL A 304 16.23 13.11 3.01
CA VAL A 304 16.60 13.41 4.41
C VAL A 304 15.41 13.91 5.24
N LEU A 305 14.32 14.34 4.61
CA LEU A 305 13.07 14.73 5.26
C LEU A 305 11.86 14.34 4.38
N GLU A 306 10.75 13.91 4.99
CA GLU A 306 9.42 13.86 4.35
C GLU A 306 8.37 14.44 5.33
N LEU A 307 7.75 15.58 5.00
CA LEU A 307 6.82 16.29 5.89
C LEU A 307 5.53 16.65 5.16
N ILE A 308 4.36 16.23 5.64
CA ILE A 308 3.07 16.65 5.06
C ILE A 308 2.74 18.06 5.57
N VAL A 309 2.57 19.01 4.65
CA VAL A 309 2.39 20.44 4.91
C VAL A 309 1.00 20.96 4.52
N GLN A 310 0.19 20.18 3.79
CA GLN A 310 -1.20 20.52 3.41
C GLN A 310 -2.07 19.27 3.35
N ARG A 311 -3.36 19.38 3.71
CA ARG A 311 -4.36 18.32 3.61
C ARG A 311 -5.61 18.81 2.85
N PRO A 312 -6.40 17.91 2.22
CA PRO A 312 -7.59 18.26 1.44
C PRO A 312 -8.70 18.98 2.19
N GLU A 313 -8.79 18.78 3.51
CA GLU A 313 -9.75 19.43 4.40
C GLU A 313 -9.39 20.89 4.73
N ASP A 314 -8.18 21.33 4.36
CA ASP A 314 -7.73 22.71 4.49
C ASP A 314 -8.30 23.49 3.28
N THR A 315 -9.50 24.09 3.40
CA THR A 315 -10.15 24.83 2.29
C THR A 315 -10.26 26.35 2.56
N PRO A 316 -9.76 27.20 1.65
CA PRO A 316 -10.09 28.63 1.61
C PRO A 316 -11.47 28.92 0.98
N GLY A 317 -12.11 30.01 1.41
CA GLY A 317 -13.36 30.50 0.85
C GLY A 317 -13.20 31.21 -0.49
N GLU A 318 -14.28 31.23 -1.28
CA GLU A 318 -14.35 31.84 -2.61
C GLU A 318 -14.00 33.35 -2.63
N PRO A 319 -13.39 33.82 -3.72
CA PRO A 319 -12.95 35.20 -3.89
C PRO A 319 -14.10 36.16 -4.22
N SER A 320 -14.22 37.25 -3.45
CA SER A 320 -15.01 38.41 -3.86
C SER A 320 -14.28 39.22 -4.93
N ARG A 321 -15.03 39.46 -6.01
CA ARG A 321 -14.70 40.28 -7.18
C ARG A 321 -14.51 41.74 -6.79
N ILE A 322 -13.35 42.32 -7.11
CA ILE A 322 -13.23 43.78 -7.33
C ILE A 322 -12.66 44.04 -8.72
N THR A 323 -13.48 44.76 -9.46
CA THR A 323 -13.32 45.47 -10.73
C THR A 323 -12.01 46.25 -10.89
N THR A 324 -11.37 46.11 -12.05
CA THR A 324 -10.73 47.21 -12.78
C THR A 324 -10.78 46.98 -14.30
N THR A 325 -11.49 47.92 -14.96
CA THR A 325 -11.30 48.46 -16.32
C THR A 325 -11.11 47.54 -17.54
N LYS A 326 -12.14 47.56 -18.39
CA LYS A 326 -12.15 47.13 -19.80
C LYS A 326 -11.14 47.90 -20.66
N SER A 327 -10.48 47.19 -21.57
CA SER A 327 -10.13 47.70 -22.91
C SER A 327 -10.42 46.61 -23.93
N LYS A 328 -11.17 47.01 -24.95
CA LYS A 328 -11.78 46.23 -26.03
C LYS A 328 -10.76 46.05 -27.15
N VAL A 329 -10.61 44.86 -27.76
CA VAL A 329 -10.41 44.69 -29.22
C VAL A 329 -10.92 43.30 -29.63
N ASP A 330 -11.90 43.28 -30.53
CA ASP A 330 -12.36 42.13 -31.32
C ASP A 330 -11.35 41.83 -32.44
N LEU A 331 -11.24 40.57 -32.89
CA LEU A 331 -11.16 40.15 -34.31
C LEU A 331 -11.00 38.62 -34.44
N ALA A 332 -11.79 38.03 -35.33
CA ALA A 332 -11.67 36.68 -35.90
C ALA A 332 -11.54 36.82 -37.44
N PRO A 333 -11.40 35.75 -38.24
CA PRO A 333 -10.46 34.62 -38.19
C PRO A 333 -9.70 34.45 -39.54
N VAL A 334 -8.63 33.64 -39.60
CA VAL A 334 -8.03 33.19 -40.88
C VAL A 334 -7.72 31.69 -40.85
N GLN A 335 -8.27 30.98 -41.84
CA GLN A 335 -8.01 29.58 -42.19
C GLN A 335 -6.70 29.44 -43.00
N SER A 336 -5.97 28.34 -42.82
CA SER A 336 -5.32 27.67 -43.96
C SER A 336 -5.04 26.18 -43.69
N SER A 337 -5.15 25.43 -44.77
CA SER A 337 -5.31 23.98 -44.95
C SER A 337 -4.03 23.24 -45.33
N SER A 338 -3.92 21.95 -44.99
CA SER A 338 -3.52 20.81 -45.87
C SER A 338 -3.18 19.57 -45.02
N ASN A 339 -4.01 18.52 -45.05
CA ASN A 339 -4.03 17.33 -45.93
C ASN A 339 -3.23 16.13 -45.38
N GLY A 340 -3.96 15.15 -44.82
CA GLY A 340 -3.48 13.81 -44.45
C GLY A 340 -4.69 12.87 -44.28
N ASN A 341 -4.71 11.80 -45.08
CA ASN A 341 -5.86 10.97 -45.42
C ASN A 341 -6.03 9.78 -44.46
N GLY A 342 -7.22 9.56 -43.87
CA GLY A 342 -7.53 8.39 -43.02
C GLY A 342 -8.99 8.36 -42.53
N LYS A 343 -9.84 7.54 -43.16
CA LYS A 343 -11.30 7.47 -42.95
C LYS A 343 -11.71 6.81 -41.62
N VAL A 344 -12.38 7.56 -40.74
CA VAL A 344 -13.25 7.04 -39.65
C VAL A 344 -14.53 7.89 -39.62
N GLY A 345 -15.49 7.60 -40.50
CA GLY A 345 -16.72 8.42 -40.62
C GLY A 345 -18.03 7.64 -40.66
N ASN A 346 -18.02 6.33 -40.90
CA ASN A 346 -19.25 5.62 -41.29
C ASN A 346 -19.89 4.71 -40.23
N ASP A 347 -19.39 4.66 -38.98
CA ASP A 347 -19.84 3.64 -38.00
C ASP A 347 -20.26 4.15 -36.61
N ILE A 348 -20.35 5.48 -36.41
CA ILE A 348 -20.73 6.03 -35.09
C ILE A 348 -22.26 6.00 -34.90
N ALA A 349 -23.02 6.36 -35.94
CA ALA A 349 -24.50 6.38 -35.87
C ALA A 349 -25.10 4.96 -35.71
N SER A 350 -24.54 3.96 -36.40
CA SER A 350 -24.87 2.54 -36.23
C SER A 350 -24.59 2.08 -34.79
N GLN A 351 -23.42 2.44 -34.25
CA GLN A 351 -23.01 2.05 -32.90
C GLN A 351 -23.91 2.69 -31.83
N VAL A 352 -24.26 3.96 -31.97
CA VAL A 352 -25.24 4.64 -31.09
C VAL A 352 -26.61 3.96 -31.17
N ARG A 353 -27.09 3.66 -32.39
CA ARG A 353 -28.37 2.96 -32.59
C ARG A 353 -28.39 1.58 -31.93
N THR A 354 -27.32 0.80 -32.04
CA THR A 354 -27.22 -0.51 -31.40
C THR A 354 -27.24 -0.41 -29.88
N LEU A 355 -26.52 0.56 -29.30
CA LEU A 355 -26.49 0.77 -27.85
C LEU A 355 -27.88 1.16 -27.32
N LEU A 356 -28.55 2.10 -27.99
CA LEU A 356 -29.90 2.53 -27.61
C LEU A 356 -30.93 1.39 -27.74
N HIS A 357 -30.85 0.57 -28.79
CA HIS A 357 -31.75 -0.58 -28.99
C HIS A 357 -31.53 -1.69 -27.96
N GLN A 358 -30.34 -1.79 -27.36
CA GLN A 358 -30.04 -2.70 -26.25
C GLN A 358 -30.50 -2.14 -24.89
N GLY A 359 -31.14 -0.97 -24.86
CA GLY A 359 -31.59 -0.29 -23.64
C GLY A 359 -30.46 0.37 -22.86
N LEU A 360 -29.29 0.57 -23.49
CA LEU A 360 -28.11 1.18 -22.89
C LEU A 360 -28.12 2.69 -23.13
N THR A 361 -27.65 3.44 -22.14
CA THR A 361 -27.43 4.89 -22.26
C THR A 361 -26.05 5.19 -22.80
N VAL A 362 -25.92 6.28 -23.56
CA VAL A 362 -24.67 6.69 -24.19
C VAL A 362 -24.03 7.81 -23.39
N SER A 363 -22.72 7.70 -23.15
CA SER A 363 -21.91 8.72 -22.48
C SER A 363 -20.62 8.92 -23.26
N THR A 364 -19.96 10.06 -23.08
CA THR A 364 -18.71 10.39 -23.78
C THR A 364 -17.61 10.69 -22.78
N GLU A 365 -16.38 10.48 -23.22
CA GLU A 365 -15.19 10.93 -22.52
C GLU A 365 -14.18 11.48 -23.51
N TYR A 366 -13.40 12.47 -23.10
CA TYR A 366 -12.35 13.05 -23.94
C TYR A 366 -11.02 13.14 -23.20
N ALA A 367 -9.92 13.21 -23.95
CA ALA A 367 -8.57 13.24 -23.40
C ALA A 367 -7.61 13.92 -24.37
N SER A 368 -6.88 14.93 -23.89
CA SER A 368 -5.72 15.46 -24.60
C SER A 368 -4.67 14.36 -24.84
N THR A 369 -3.78 14.55 -25.82
CA THR A 369 -2.72 13.59 -26.15
C THR A 369 -1.87 13.15 -24.94
N ARG A 370 -1.65 14.06 -23.97
CA ARG A 370 -0.94 13.76 -22.71
C ARG A 370 -1.78 12.89 -21.76
N ARG A 371 -3.09 13.15 -21.66
CA ARG A 371 -4.03 12.38 -20.82
C ARG A 371 -4.29 10.98 -21.39
N PHE A 372 -4.43 10.86 -22.71
CA PHE A 372 -4.61 9.58 -23.40
C PHE A 372 -3.43 8.62 -23.15
N LYS A 373 -2.18 9.12 -23.24
CA LYS A 373 -0.96 8.33 -22.95
C LYS A 373 -0.92 7.78 -21.52
N THR A 374 -1.58 8.44 -20.58
CA THR A 374 -1.67 8.01 -19.17
C THR A 374 -3.00 7.31 -18.83
N LYS A 375 -3.82 7.00 -19.86
CA LYS A 375 -5.16 6.41 -19.75
C LYS A 375 -6.12 7.23 -18.85
N SER A 376 -5.87 8.53 -18.72
CA SER A 376 -6.73 9.48 -18.03
C SER A 376 -7.71 10.07 -19.04
N TRP A 377 -9.00 10.04 -18.70
CA TRP A 377 -10.07 10.56 -19.53
C TRP A 377 -10.94 11.50 -18.68
N LEU A 378 -11.39 12.58 -19.28
CA LEU A 378 -12.35 13.51 -18.70
C LEU A 378 -13.75 13.09 -19.14
N THR A 379 -14.70 13.15 -18.22
CA THR A 379 -16.10 12.85 -18.52
C THR A 379 -16.69 13.98 -19.35
N GLY A 380 -17.28 13.63 -20.50
CA GLY A 380 -18.05 14.54 -21.33
C GLY A 380 -19.40 14.87 -20.70
N PRO A 381 -20.10 15.91 -21.19
CA PRO A 381 -21.44 16.25 -20.76
C PRO A 381 -22.39 15.06 -20.84
N ALA A 382 -23.34 15.01 -19.90
CA ALA A 382 -24.33 13.94 -19.84
C ALA A 382 -25.32 14.07 -21.01
N ILE A 383 -25.43 13.00 -21.79
CA ILE A 383 -26.40 12.87 -22.89
C ILE A 383 -27.59 12.07 -22.34
N ASP A 384 -28.69 12.74 -21.99
CA ASP A 384 -29.86 12.10 -21.35
C ASP A 384 -31.00 11.79 -22.33
N SER A 385 -30.74 11.86 -23.65
CA SER A 385 -31.73 11.51 -24.66
C SER A 385 -31.69 10.03 -25.05
N LYS A 386 -32.88 9.44 -25.25
CA LYS A 386 -33.07 8.10 -25.82
C LYS A 386 -33.32 8.14 -27.34
N ARG A 387 -33.40 9.33 -27.93
CA ARG A 387 -33.64 9.52 -29.38
C ARG A 387 -32.31 9.62 -30.10
N GLU A 388 -32.10 8.72 -31.06
CA GLU A 388 -30.86 8.63 -31.84
C GLU A 388 -30.43 9.97 -32.44
N SER A 389 -31.38 10.74 -33.00
CA SER A 389 -31.08 12.03 -33.64
C SER A 389 -30.56 13.09 -32.66
N GLU A 390 -31.09 13.13 -31.43
CA GLU A 390 -30.65 14.07 -30.40
C GLU A 390 -29.27 13.68 -29.87
N VAL A 391 -29.05 12.38 -29.61
CA VAL A 391 -27.73 11.86 -29.21
C VAL A 391 -26.66 12.12 -30.27
N ILE A 392 -26.99 11.96 -31.55
CA ILE A 392 -26.05 12.23 -32.65
C ILE A 392 -25.71 13.72 -32.73
N ASN A 393 -26.68 14.62 -32.54
CA ASN A 393 -26.44 16.06 -32.58
C ASN A 393 -25.56 16.51 -31.40
N GLU A 394 -25.80 16.00 -30.19
CA GLU A 394 -24.96 16.30 -29.02
C GLU A 394 -23.54 15.73 -29.17
N LEU A 395 -23.41 14.55 -29.77
CA LEU A 395 -22.10 13.98 -30.12
C LEU A 395 -21.35 14.85 -31.13
N GLN A 396 -22.03 15.35 -32.17
CA GLN A 396 -21.42 16.25 -33.16
C GLN A 396 -20.90 17.53 -32.50
N GLN A 397 -21.67 18.13 -31.60
CA GLN A 397 -21.27 19.33 -30.89
C GLN A 397 -20.02 19.08 -30.03
N LEU A 398 -20.00 17.97 -29.28
CA LEU A 398 -18.86 17.62 -28.43
C LEU A 398 -17.59 17.33 -29.24
N LEU A 399 -17.72 16.63 -30.37
CA LEU A 399 -16.61 16.38 -31.28
C LEU A 399 -16.01 17.69 -31.83
N ALA A 400 -16.87 18.68 -32.11
CA ALA A 400 -16.46 20.01 -32.55
C ALA A 400 -15.80 20.84 -31.43
N GLU A 401 -16.29 20.73 -30.19
CA GLU A 401 -15.71 21.42 -29.03
C GLU A 401 -14.32 20.86 -28.66
N HIS A 402 -14.10 19.56 -28.87
CA HIS A 402 -12.86 18.86 -28.52
C HIS A 402 -11.96 18.54 -29.73
N GLN A 403 -11.92 19.42 -30.72
CA GLN A 403 -11.04 19.27 -31.88
C GLN A 403 -9.57 19.18 -31.45
N GLY A 404 -8.88 18.12 -31.89
CA GLY A 404 -7.49 17.86 -31.51
C GLY A 404 -7.30 17.03 -30.24
N GLU A 405 -8.38 16.55 -29.62
CA GLU A 405 -8.34 15.62 -28.49
C GLU A 405 -8.87 14.22 -28.87
N TYR A 406 -8.52 13.20 -28.08
CA TYR A 406 -9.15 11.89 -28.21
C TYR A 406 -10.54 11.95 -27.60
N VAL A 407 -11.57 11.55 -28.33
CA VAL A 407 -12.94 11.41 -27.78
C VAL A 407 -13.37 9.96 -27.92
N ARG A 408 -14.01 9.40 -26.89
CA ARG A 408 -14.55 8.05 -26.89
C ARG A 408 -16.00 8.00 -26.43
N LEU A 409 -16.77 7.13 -27.08
CA LEU A 409 -18.13 6.76 -26.74
C LEU A 409 -18.14 5.64 -25.71
N ILE A 410 -19.04 5.72 -24.74
CA ILE A 410 -19.22 4.75 -23.66
C ILE A 410 -20.68 4.32 -23.62
N GLY A 411 -20.93 3.02 -23.75
CA GLY A 411 -22.23 2.42 -23.45
C GLY A 411 -22.34 2.13 -21.96
N VAL A 412 -23.41 2.58 -21.32
CA VAL A 412 -23.68 2.40 -19.89
C VAL A 412 -24.99 1.64 -19.73
N ASP A 413 -24.97 0.57 -18.94
CA ASP A 413 -26.16 -0.16 -18.54
C ASP A 413 -26.80 0.57 -17.34
N PRO A 414 -27.98 1.20 -17.51
CA PRO A 414 -28.61 1.98 -16.45
C PRO A 414 -29.10 1.11 -15.29
N ASN A 415 -29.41 -0.17 -15.53
CA ASN A 415 -29.90 -1.09 -14.51
C ASN A 415 -28.76 -1.64 -13.67
N ALA A 416 -27.66 -2.02 -14.31
CA ALA A 416 -26.48 -2.54 -13.62
C ALA A 416 -25.49 -1.44 -13.19
N LYS A 417 -25.76 -0.17 -13.50
CA LYS A 417 -24.92 1.01 -13.24
C LYS A 417 -23.44 0.79 -13.63
N ARG A 418 -23.20 0.12 -14.76
CA ARG A 418 -21.85 -0.25 -15.21
C ARG A 418 -21.62 0.08 -16.68
N ARG A 419 -20.37 0.35 -17.02
CA ARG A 419 -19.93 0.55 -18.40
C ARG A 419 -19.88 -0.80 -19.10
N VAL A 420 -20.44 -0.87 -20.30
CA VAL A 420 -20.56 -2.11 -21.09
C VAL A 420 -19.93 -1.99 -22.47
N SER A 421 -19.60 -0.78 -22.95
CA SER A 421 -18.86 -0.55 -24.19
C SER A 421 -17.98 0.70 -24.09
N GLN A 422 -16.81 0.71 -24.75
CA GLN A 422 -15.92 1.87 -24.86
C GLN A 422 -15.26 1.90 -26.25
N THR A 423 -15.52 2.93 -27.06
CA THR A 423 -14.97 3.04 -28.43
C THR A 423 -14.44 4.45 -28.67
N ILE A 424 -13.20 4.59 -29.15
CA ILE A 424 -12.62 5.90 -29.50
C ILE A 424 -13.22 6.35 -30.84
N ILE A 425 -13.90 7.49 -30.82
CA ILE A 425 -14.62 8.08 -31.95
C ILE A 425 -13.94 9.32 -32.54
N GLN A 426 -12.92 9.88 -31.87
CA GLN A 426 -12.08 10.97 -32.39
C GLN A 426 -10.63 10.79 -31.94
N ARG A 427 -9.69 11.16 -32.82
CA ARG A 427 -8.25 11.20 -32.53
C ARG A 427 -7.68 12.58 -32.90
N PRO A 428 -6.65 13.06 -32.19
CA PRO A 428 -5.95 14.29 -32.55
C PRO A 428 -5.43 14.24 -34.00
N GLY A 429 -5.84 15.21 -34.82
CA GLY A 429 -5.42 15.33 -36.22
C GLY A 429 -6.39 14.75 -37.26
N GLU A 430 -7.46 14.07 -36.85
CA GLU A 430 -8.53 13.61 -37.75
C GLU A 430 -9.81 14.44 -37.52
N PRO A 431 -10.40 15.07 -38.56
CA PRO A 431 -11.66 15.80 -38.40
C PRO A 431 -12.80 14.81 -38.16
N GLY A 432 -13.32 14.77 -36.94
CA GLY A 432 -14.50 13.97 -36.57
C GLY A 432 -15.75 14.54 -37.23
N THR A 433 -16.15 14.00 -38.38
CA THR A 433 -17.42 14.35 -39.04
C THR A 433 -18.40 13.20 -38.91
N VAL A 434 -19.49 13.40 -38.18
CA VAL A 434 -20.62 12.48 -38.13
C VAL A 434 -21.59 12.91 -39.23
N GLN A 435 -21.77 12.13 -40.30
CA GLN A 435 -22.78 12.45 -41.32
C GLN A 435 -24.11 11.78 -40.98
N SER A 436 -25.19 12.57 -40.95
CA SER A 436 -26.57 12.11 -40.78
C SER A 436 -27.39 12.39 -42.04
N ASN A 437 -27.54 11.39 -42.94
CA ASN A 437 -28.87 11.09 -43.50
C ASN A 437 -28.97 9.84 -44.41
N SER A 438 -30.01 9.06 -44.07
CA SER A 438 -30.99 8.32 -44.89
C SER A 438 -30.62 7.24 -45.94
N LYS A 439 -31.22 6.06 -45.69
CA LYS A 439 -31.88 5.09 -46.60
C LYS A 439 -31.06 3.92 -47.23
N VAL A 440 -31.57 2.70 -46.90
CA VAL A 440 -31.57 1.42 -47.65
C VAL A 440 -30.24 0.61 -47.56
N ALA A 441 -30.14 -0.70 -47.30
CA ALA A 441 -31.06 -1.85 -47.26
C ALA A 441 -30.47 -2.98 -46.37
N SER A 442 -31.35 -3.81 -45.79
CA SER A 442 -31.06 -5.23 -45.48
C SER A 442 -31.40 -6.08 -46.73
N PRO A 443 -31.04 -7.38 -46.86
CA PRO A 443 -30.06 -8.21 -46.14
C PRO A 443 -29.13 -9.02 -47.09
N ARG A 444 -27.99 -9.56 -46.63
CA ARG A 444 -27.60 -10.96 -46.98
C ARG A 444 -26.42 -11.51 -46.18
N ALA A 445 -26.61 -12.73 -45.69
CA ALA A 445 -25.56 -13.60 -45.18
C ALA A 445 -24.48 -13.85 -46.23
N SER A 446 -23.21 -13.68 -45.86
CA SER A 446 -22.10 -14.34 -46.55
C SER A 446 -21.02 -14.76 -45.56
N LYS A 447 -20.82 -16.08 -45.47
CA LYS A 447 -19.68 -16.70 -44.83
C LYS A 447 -18.40 -16.13 -45.45
N ARG A 448 -17.54 -15.51 -44.64
CA ARG A 448 -16.15 -15.30 -45.03
C ARG A 448 -15.21 -15.66 -43.88
N ARG A 449 -14.60 -16.83 -44.09
CA ARG A 449 -13.54 -17.48 -43.33
C ARG A 449 -12.35 -16.54 -43.24
N VAL A 450 -11.95 -16.16 -42.02
CA VAL A 450 -10.65 -15.52 -41.77
C VAL A 450 -9.68 -16.62 -41.36
N THR A 451 -8.71 -16.85 -42.23
CA THR A 451 -7.56 -17.74 -42.04
C THR A 451 -6.59 -17.14 -41.02
N SER A 452 -6.07 -18.03 -40.17
CA SER A 452 -5.16 -17.84 -39.06
C SER A 452 -3.87 -17.07 -39.36
N GLY A 453 -3.56 -16.08 -38.51
CA GLY A 453 -2.21 -15.59 -38.22
C GLY A 453 -1.90 -15.85 -36.75
N SER A 454 -0.88 -16.64 -36.48
CA SER A 454 -0.55 -17.37 -35.25
C SER A 454 -0.25 -16.51 -34.00
N GLY A 455 -1.05 -16.74 -32.95
CA GLY A 455 -0.82 -16.38 -31.54
C GLY A 455 -1.73 -17.19 -30.59
N GLY A 456 -2.11 -18.40 -31.00
CA GLY A 456 -3.12 -19.22 -30.32
C GLY A 456 -2.61 -19.91 -29.05
N LEU A 457 -3.55 -20.30 -28.19
CA LEU A 457 -3.30 -21.05 -26.96
C LEU A 457 -2.48 -22.33 -27.23
N SER A 458 -1.58 -22.68 -26.31
CA SER A 458 -0.84 -23.95 -26.40
C SER A 458 -1.80 -25.15 -26.28
N SER A 459 -1.42 -26.28 -26.87
CA SER A 459 -2.15 -27.55 -26.74
C SER A 459 -2.39 -27.93 -25.27
N ASP A 460 -1.42 -27.62 -24.41
CA ASP A 460 -1.46 -27.93 -22.99
C ASP A 460 -2.47 -27.04 -22.25
N ALA A 461 -2.56 -25.76 -22.62
CA ALA A 461 -3.58 -24.85 -22.07
C ALA A 461 -4.99 -25.30 -22.48
N ILE A 462 -5.17 -25.76 -23.73
CA ILE A 462 -6.45 -26.30 -24.21
C ILE A 462 -6.82 -27.60 -23.47
N ALA A 463 -5.87 -28.50 -23.25
CA ALA A 463 -6.08 -29.72 -22.46
C ALA A 463 -6.46 -29.42 -21.00
N GLN A 464 -5.84 -28.40 -20.41
CA GLN A 464 -6.15 -27.95 -19.05
C GLN A 464 -7.56 -27.35 -18.95
N VAL A 465 -7.99 -26.56 -19.94
CA VAL A 465 -9.36 -26.03 -20.03
C VAL A 465 -10.38 -27.17 -20.09
N ARG A 466 -10.14 -28.19 -20.92
CA ARG A 466 -11.02 -29.37 -21.00
C ARG A 466 -11.13 -30.10 -19.68
N SER A 467 -10.01 -30.36 -19.02
CA SER A 467 -9.97 -31.06 -17.73
C SER A 467 -10.73 -30.31 -16.62
N LEU A 468 -10.57 -28.98 -16.57
CA LEU A 468 -11.27 -28.15 -15.59
C LEU A 468 -12.78 -28.07 -15.87
N LEU A 469 -13.19 -27.95 -17.14
CA LEU A 469 -14.60 -27.95 -17.52
C LEU A 469 -15.27 -29.30 -17.28
N SER A 470 -14.59 -30.43 -17.53
CA SER A 470 -15.13 -31.77 -17.26
C SER A 470 -15.35 -32.04 -15.77
N GLN A 471 -14.56 -31.39 -14.91
CA GLN A 471 -14.72 -31.42 -13.45
C GLN A 471 -15.80 -30.45 -12.94
N GLY A 472 -16.46 -29.71 -13.84
CA GLY A 472 -17.53 -28.78 -13.52
C GLY A 472 -17.05 -27.42 -12.99
N TYR A 473 -15.77 -27.09 -13.16
CA TYR A 473 -15.20 -25.82 -12.74
C TYR A 473 -15.42 -24.72 -13.78
N LYS A 474 -15.54 -23.48 -13.32
CA LYS A 474 -15.55 -22.29 -14.19
C LYS A 474 -14.12 -21.87 -14.50
N ILE A 475 -13.93 -21.26 -15.67
CA ILE A 475 -12.63 -20.75 -16.11
C ILE A 475 -12.61 -19.24 -15.96
N GLY A 476 -11.58 -18.74 -15.29
CA GLY A 476 -11.23 -17.33 -15.23
C GLY A 476 -9.87 -17.07 -15.85
N THR A 477 -9.61 -15.81 -16.21
CA THR A 477 -8.36 -15.35 -16.80
C THR A 477 -7.89 -14.08 -16.13
N GLU A 478 -6.59 -13.98 -15.89
CA GLU A 478 -5.97 -12.80 -15.30
C GLU A 478 -4.67 -12.44 -16.02
N HIS A 479 -4.34 -11.15 -16.05
CA HIS A 479 -3.11 -10.64 -16.63
C HIS A 479 -2.32 -9.76 -15.65
N ALA A 480 -1.01 -9.64 -15.86
CA ALA A 480 -0.13 -8.79 -15.06
C ALA A 480 1.07 -8.31 -15.90
N ASN A 481 1.33 -7.01 -15.89
CA ASN A 481 2.58 -6.48 -16.41
C ASN A 481 3.79 -6.86 -15.52
N LYS A 482 5.01 -6.67 -16.03
CA LYS A 482 6.27 -7.07 -15.35
C LYS A 482 6.41 -6.53 -13.91
N ARG A 483 5.86 -5.34 -13.61
CA ARG A 483 5.86 -4.77 -12.26
C ARG A 483 4.85 -5.46 -11.34
N ARG A 484 3.62 -5.66 -11.83
CA ARG A 484 2.52 -6.31 -11.10
C ARG A 484 2.80 -7.79 -10.82
N PHE A 485 3.39 -8.49 -11.78
CA PHE A 485 3.82 -9.87 -11.62
C PHE A 485 4.84 -10.04 -10.47
N LYS A 486 5.83 -9.13 -10.38
CA LYS A 486 6.83 -9.12 -9.29
C LYS A 486 6.22 -8.94 -7.89
N THR A 487 5.08 -8.24 -7.81
CA THR A 487 4.35 -8.02 -6.54
C THR A 487 3.17 -8.98 -6.37
N LYS A 488 3.06 -10.04 -7.19
CA LYS A 488 1.94 -11.00 -7.23
C LYS A 488 0.55 -10.34 -7.35
N SER A 489 0.47 -9.15 -7.95
CA SER A 489 -0.79 -8.45 -8.21
C SER A 489 -1.28 -8.81 -9.60
N TRP A 490 -2.50 -9.32 -9.72
CA TRP A 490 -3.09 -9.74 -11.00
C TRP A 490 -4.40 -8.99 -11.25
N GLN A 491 -4.72 -8.76 -12.51
CA GLN A 491 -5.97 -8.11 -12.92
C GLN A 491 -6.81 -9.10 -13.74
N SER A 492 -8.11 -9.18 -13.48
CA SER A 492 -9.01 -10.07 -14.21
C SER A 492 -9.26 -9.55 -15.62
N CYS A 493 -9.18 -10.47 -16.59
CA CYS A 493 -9.64 -10.25 -17.95
C CYS A 493 -11.18 -10.23 -18.01
N SER A 494 -11.73 -9.94 -19.21
CA SER A 494 -13.16 -10.00 -19.48
C SER A 494 -13.77 -11.33 -19.01
N PRO A 495 -14.87 -11.33 -18.23
CA PRO A 495 -15.44 -12.55 -17.68
C PRO A 495 -15.91 -13.52 -18.77
N ILE A 496 -15.46 -14.78 -18.69
CA ILE A 496 -15.88 -15.86 -19.57
C ILE A 496 -17.13 -16.51 -18.97
N ASN A 497 -18.32 -16.07 -19.41
CA ASN A 497 -19.61 -16.51 -18.88
C ASN A 497 -20.18 -17.72 -19.65
N SER A 498 -19.36 -18.72 -19.94
CA SER A 498 -19.78 -19.94 -20.63
C SER A 498 -19.06 -21.17 -20.08
N THR A 499 -19.71 -22.32 -20.14
CA THR A 499 -19.13 -23.64 -19.85
C THR A 499 -18.83 -24.43 -21.12
N ARG A 500 -19.12 -23.85 -22.30
CA ARG A 500 -18.80 -24.46 -23.59
C ARG A 500 -17.35 -24.22 -23.94
N GLU A 501 -16.59 -25.30 -24.16
CA GLU A 501 -15.16 -25.26 -24.46
C GLU A 501 -14.81 -24.25 -25.56
N SER A 502 -15.54 -24.25 -26.68
CA SER A 502 -15.29 -23.34 -27.82
C SER A 502 -15.36 -21.85 -27.44
N GLU A 503 -16.31 -21.48 -26.57
CA GLU A 503 -16.51 -20.09 -26.15
C GLU A 503 -15.50 -19.69 -25.07
N VAL A 504 -15.08 -20.65 -24.23
CA VAL A 504 -14.03 -20.46 -23.23
C VAL A 504 -12.67 -20.26 -23.90
N ILE A 505 -12.35 -21.07 -24.91
CA ILE A 505 -11.14 -20.93 -25.73
C ILE A 505 -11.13 -19.55 -26.42
N ALA A 506 -12.24 -19.15 -27.05
CA ALA A 506 -12.33 -17.83 -27.69
C ALA A 506 -12.14 -16.67 -26.68
N GLY A 507 -12.70 -16.80 -25.46
CA GLY A 507 -12.49 -15.81 -24.40
C GLY A 507 -11.05 -15.74 -23.90
N LEU A 508 -10.37 -16.88 -23.81
CA LEU A 508 -8.94 -16.98 -23.48
C LEU A 508 -8.06 -16.36 -24.56
N GLU A 509 -8.30 -16.67 -25.83
CA GLU A 509 -7.57 -16.10 -26.97
C GLU A 509 -7.76 -14.59 -27.07
N ASN A 510 -8.95 -14.08 -26.78
CA ASN A 510 -9.20 -12.64 -26.71
C ASN A 510 -8.38 -11.98 -25.59
N CYS A 511 -8.35 -12.56 -24.39
CA CYS A 511 -7.51 -12.05 -23.28
C CYS A 511 -6.02 -12.08 -23.63
N LEU A 512 -5.53 -13.11 -24.32
CA LEU A 512 -4.14 -13.17 -24.80
C LEU A 512 -3.86 -12.07 -25.84
N ALA A 513 -4.79 -11.85 -26.79
CA ALA A 513 -4.66 -10.82 -27.81
C ALA A 513 -4.70 -9.40 -27.25
N GLU A 514 -5.56 -9.14 -26.27
CA GLU A 514 -5.68 -7.83 -25.60
C GLU A 514 -4.46 -7.50 -24.72
N HIS A 515 -3.76 -8.52 -24.23
CA HIS A 515 -2.66 -8.39 -23.27
C HIS A 515 -1.33 -8.95 -23.78
N GLN A 516 -1.04 -8.76 -25.08
CA GLN A 516 0.25 -9.13 -25.66
C GLN A 516 1.41 -8.45 -24.92
N GLY A 517 2.46 -9.22 -24.60
CA GLY A 517 3.63 -8.71 -23.86
C GLY A 517 3.44 -8.57 -22.35
N GLU A 518 2.32 -9.06 -21.80
CA GLU A 518 2.11 -9.20 -20.35
C GLU A 518 2.06 -10.68 -19.93
N TYR A 519 2.17 -10.95 -18.63
CA TYR A 519 1.92 -12.30 -18.11
C TYR A 519 0.42 -12.54 -18.13
N VAL A 520 -0.05 -13.64 -18.71
CA VAL A 520 -1.46 -14.05 -18.66
C VAL A 520 -1.54 -15.42 -18.01
N ARG A 521 -2.52 -15.62 -17.11
CA ARG A 521 -2.77 -16.89 -16.44
C ARG A 521 -4.22 -17.32 -16.54
N LEU A 522 -4.41 -18.63 -16.68
CA LEU A 522 -5.64 -19.38 -16.56
C LEU A 522 -5.92 -19.68 -15.08
N ILE A 523 -7.18 -19.60 -14.66
CA ILE A 523 -7.63 -19.93 -13.31
C ILE A 523 -8.84 -20.87 -13.38
N GLY A 524 -8.76 -21.99 -12.65
CA GLY A 524 -9.92 -22.85 -12.38
C GLY A 524 -10.65 -22.39 -11.13
N ILE A 525 -11.97 -22.24 -11.20
CA ILE A 525 -12.81 -21.74 -10.11
C ILE A 525 -13.88 -22.78 -9.75
N ASP A 526 -13.81 -23.28 -8.52
CA ASP A 526 -14.87 -24.09 -7.93
C ASP A 526 -15.96 -23.18 -7.37
N SER A 527 -17.06 -23.05 -8.11
CA SER A 527 -18.18 -22.23 -7.71
C SER A 527 -18.95 -22.77 -6.50
N LYS A 528 -18.85 -24.07 -6.20
CA LYS A 528 -19.52 -24.68 -5.05
C LYS A 528 -18.73 -24.43 -3.76
N ALA A 529 -17.41 -24.65 -3.80
CA ALA A 529 -16.52 -24.40 -2.66
C ALA A 529 -16.01 -22.96 -2.55
N ARG A 530 -16.39 -22.07 -3.49
CA ARG A 530 -15.97 -20.66 -3.58
C ARG A 530 -14.45 -20.47 -3.49
N ARG A 531 -13.68 -21.33 -4.15
CA ARG A 531 -12.21 -21.30 -4.13
C ARG A 531 -11.60 -21.50 -5.51
N ARG A 532 -10.34 -21.08 -5.65
CA ARG A 532 -9.53 -21.37 -6.83
C ARG A 532 -8.94 -22.78 -6.71
N VAL A 533 -8.95 -23.52 -7.81
CA VAL A 533 -8.48 -24.91 -7.86
C VAL A 533 -7.32 -25.14 -8.82
N ALA A 534 -7.05 -24.19 -9.72
CA ALA A 534 -5.89 -24.20 -10.60
C ALA A 534 -5.44 -22.76 -10.91
N GLU A 535 -4.13 -22.53 -11.02
CA GLU A 535 -3.54 -21.28 -11.52
C GLU A 535 -2.36 -21.62 -12.43
N THR A 536 -2.40 -21.23 -13.71
CA THR A 536 -1.35 -21.59 -14.68
C THR A 536 -1.05 -20.43 -15.61
N ILE A 537 0.22 -20.04 -15.72
CA ILE A 537 0.66 -18.96 -16.62
C ILE A 537 0.67 -19.52 -18.04
N ILE A 538 -0.15 -18.94 -18.91
CA ILE A 538 -0.34 -19.34 -20.31
C ILE A 538 0.34 -18.38 -21.30
N GLN A 539 0.89 -17.25 -20.82
CA GLN A 539 1.71 -16.32 -21.61
C GLN A 539 2.72 -15.62 -20.71
N ARG A 540 3.98 -15.49 -21.18
CA ARG A 540 4.99 -14.61 -20.58
C ARG A 540 5.38 -13.50 -21.57
N PRO A 541 5.76 -12.31 -21.09
CA PRO A 541 6.20 -11.19 -21.94
C PRO A 541 7.33 -11.52 -22.92
N GLU A 542 8.18 -12.49 -22.57
CA GLU A 542 9.38 -12.86 -23.32
C GLU A 542 9.07 -13.85 -24.47
N ASP A 543 7.89 -14.49 -24.45
CA ASP A 543 7.42 -15.40 -25.50
C ASP A 543 7.07 -14.65 -26.81
N ALA A 544 6.93 -13.32 -26.76
CA ALA A 544 6.71 -12.49 -27.94
C ALA A 544 8.02 -12.21 -28.73
N LEU A 545 9.20 -12.39 -28.11
CA LEU A 545 10.50 -12.13 -28.74
C LEU A 545 11.13 -13.39 -29.36
N SER A 546 10.69 -14.59 -28.98
CA SER A 546 11.18 -15.85 -29.56
C SER A 546 10.59 -16.15 -30.96
N ASN A 547 9.48 -15.51 -31.33
CA ASN A 547 8.83 -15.70 -32.64
C ASN A 547 9.36 -14.76 -33.76
N ARG A 548 10.42 -13.99 -33.51
CA ARG A 548 11.07 -13.13 -34.53
C ARG A 548 12.40 -13.64 -35.06
N SER A 549 12.96 -14.73 -34.50
CA SER A 549 14.30 -15.23 -34.87
C SER A 549 14.32 -16.53 -35.68
N SER A 550 13.20 -16.98 -36.23
CA SER A 550 13.15 -18.20 -37.05
C SER A 550 12.43 -18.00 -38.39
N ARG A 551 12.84 -17.00 -39.16
CA ARG A 551 12.46 -16.89 -40.58
C ARG A 551 13.60 -16.36 -41.45
N THR A 552 14.69 -17.13 -41.58
CA THR A 552 15.36 -17.42 -42.88
C THR A 552 16.53 -18.37 -42.65
N ALA A 553 16.39 -19.62 -43.08
CA ALA A 553 17.41 -20.44 -43.75
C ALA A 553 16.87 -21.87 -43.88
N THR A 554 16.25 -22.13 -45.02
CA THR A 554 15.97 -23.49 -45.47
C THR A 554 17.28 -24.09 -45.99
N ALA A 555 17.82 -25.09 -45.31
CA ALA A 555 18.76 -26.05 -45.89
C ALA A 555 18.69 -27.38 -45.12
N THR A 556 17.84 -28.25 -45.65
CA THR A 556 18.05 -29.69 -45.89
C THR A 556 18.75 -30.59 -44.84
N ALA A 557 18.00 -31.64 -44.48
CA ALA A 557 18.40 -33.05 -44.30
C ALA A 557 18.65 -33.61 -42.89
N THR A 558 17.77 -34.58 -42.55
CA THR A 558 18.00 -35.87 -41.85
C THR A 558 18.44 -35.82 -40.36
N ALA A 559 17.88 -36.57 -39.41
CA ALA A 559 17.10 -37.80 -39.46
C ALA A 559 16.24 -38.00 -38.19
N SER A 560 15.04 -38.54 -38.42
CA SER A 560 14.36 -39.62 -37.69
C SER A 560 14.48 -39.72 -36.16
N ALA A 561 13.37 -39.42 -35.48
CA ALA A 561 12.93 -40.17 -34.30
C ALA A 561 11.48 -40.64 -34.54
N PRO A 562 11.15 -41.91 -34.23
CA PRO A 562 9.83 -42.27 -33.73
C PRO A 562 9.97 -42.77 -32.28
N SER A 563 9.34 -42.12 -31.30
CA SER A 563 8.00 -42.46 -30.81
C SER A 563 7.85 -43.92 -30.37
N LYS A 564 7.76 -44.16 -29.05
CA LYS A 564 6.66 -44.91 -28.40
C LYS A 564 6.82 -45.01 -26.88
N THR A 565 5.75 -44.57 -26.21
CA THR A 565 5.03 -45.19 -25.08
C THR A 565 5.60 -46.47 -24.47
N LEU A 566 5.57 -46.57 -23.13
CA LEU A 566 5.31 -47.77 -22.30
C LEU A 566 5.09 -47.28 -20.85
N THR A 567 3.90 -47.40 -20.24
CA THR A 567 3.26 -48.59 -19.62
C THR A 567 4.13 -49.25 -18.54
N TYR A 568 3.63 -49.21 -17.30
CA TYR A 568 4.17 -49.92 -16.15
C TYR A 568 4.19 -51.43 -16.38
N SER A 569 5.31 -52.07 -16.08
CA SER A 569 5.42 -53.51 -15.86
C SER A 569 6.51 -53.80 -14.83
N SER A 570 6.12 -54.62 -13.87
CA SER A 570 6.92 -55.20 -12.79
C SER A 570 7.79 -56.34 -13.28
N ASN A 571 9.11 -56.34 -12.99
CA ASN A 571 9.79 -57.45 -12.32
C ASN A 571 11.28 -57.18 -11.99
N SER A 572 11.60 -57.52 -10.74
CA SER A 572 12.83 -58.04 -10.11
C SER A 572 14.20 -58.10 -10.82
N ASN A 573 15.20 -57.80 -9.97
CA ASN A 573 16.59 -58.30 -9.90
C ASN A 573 17.65 -57.73 -10.85
N GLY A 574 18.43 -56.79 -10.31
CA GLY A 574 19.76 -56.39 -10.80
C GLY A 574 20.54 -55.71 -9.68
N ASN A 575 21.36 -56.48 -8.99
CA ASN A 575 22.27 -56.03 -7.93
C ASN A 575 23.45 -55.28 -8.60
N GLY A 576 23.73 -54.05 -8.18
CA GLY A 576 25.02 -53.40 -8.45
C GLY A 576 25.01 -52.03 -9.15
N ARG A 577 24.71 -50.98 -8.39
CA ARG A 577 25.56 -49.77 -8.20
C ARG A 577 24.77 -48.76 -7.37
N VAL A 578 25.20 -48.55 -6.14
CA VAL A 578 24.75 -47.44 -5.30
C VAL A 578 25.11 -46.17 -6.05
N ALA A 579 24.10 -45.46 -6.58
CA ALA A 579 24.26 -44.08 -6.98
C ALA A 579 24.66 -43.32 -5.71
N THR A 580 25.88 -42.79 -5.70
CA THR A 580 26.40 -41.97 -4.62
C THR A 580 25.46 -40.79 -4.42
N SER A 581 24.79 -40.74 -3.27
CA SER A 581 23.85 -39.68 -2.96
C SER A 581 24.58 -38.35 -2.81
N ASN A 582 24.11 -37.29 -3.47
CA ASN A 582 24.62 -35.92 -3.28
C ASN A 582 24.17 -35.31 -1.93
N LEU A 583 23.34 -36.04 -1.18
CA LEU A 583 22.90 -35.70 0.16
C LEU A 583 23.90 -36.15 1.23
N THR A 584 24.09 -35.32 2.26
CA THR A 584 24.87 -35.71 3.44
C THR A 584 24.18 -36.86 4.18
N SER A 585 24.96 -37.72 4.83
CA SER A 585 24.43 -38.82 5.67
C SER A 585 23.50 -38.32 6.77
N GLU A 586 23.73 -37.10 7.26
CA GLU A 586 22.87 -36.40 8.21
C GLU A 586 21.50 -36.06 7.60
N ALA A 587 21.44 -35.52 6.38
CA ALA A 587 20.19 -35.19 5.71
C ALA A 587 19.34 -36.45 5.45
N VAL A 588 19.98 -37.56 5.06
CA VAL A 588 19.30 -38.86 4.89
C VAL A 588 18.74 -39.37 6.22
N THR A 589 19.47 -39.21 7.32
CA THR A 589 19.01 -39.59 8.66
C THR A 589 17.81 -38.74 9.12
N GLN A 590 17.83 -37.43 8.83
CA GLN A 590 16.71 -36.52 9.11
C GLN A 590 15.45 -36.91 8.31
N VAL A 591 15.59 -37.26 7.03
CA VAL A 591 14.50 -37.76 6.19
C VAL A 591 13.87 -39.01 6.79
N ARG A 592 14.68 -40.01 7.19
CA ARG A 592 14.19 -41.22 7.85
C ARG A 592 13.43 -40.94 9.13
N SER A 593 13.96 -40.06 9.97
CA SER A 593 13.34 -39.70 11.25
C SER A 593 12.00 -38.99 11.07
N LEU A 594 11.87 -38.13 10.07
CA LEU A 594 10.62 -37.45 9.76
C LEU A 594 9.56 -38.42 9.21
N LEU A 595 9.96 -39.32 8.31
CA LEU A 595 9.04 -40.32 7.73
C LEU A 595 8.57 -41.32 8.78
N SER A 596 9.43 -41.77 9.70
CA SER A 596 9.05 -42.71 10.76
C SER A 596 8.05 -42.11 11.77
N GLN A 597 8.05 -40.79 11.92
CA GLN A 597 7.09 -40.04 12.74
C GLN A 597 5.79 -39.71 11.98
N GLY A 598 5.66 -40.14 10.71
CA GLY A 598 4.47 -39.90 9.89
C GLY A 598 4.40 -38.49 9.31
N TYR A 599 5.50 -37.73 9.32
CA TYR A 599 5.54 -36.40 8.73
C TYR A 599 5.78 -36.45 7.22
N LYS A 600 5.23 -35.46 6.51
CA LYS A 600 5.53 -35.23 5.10
C LYS A 600 6.81 -34.42 4.96
N ILE A 601 7.50 -34.62 3.84
CA ILE A 601 8.73 -33.91 3.53
C ILE A 601 8.49 -32.94 2.38
N GLY A 602 9.02 -31.73 2.53
CA GLY A 602 9.05 -30.72 1.50
C GLY A 602 10.45 -30.13 1.35
N THR A 603 10.67 -29.45 0.23
CA THR A 603 11.94 -28.81 -0.09
C THR A 603 11.71 -27.40 -0.59
N GLU A 604 12.60 -26.50 -0.21
CA GLU A 604 12.58 -25.11 -0.67
C GLU A 604 13.98 -24.64 -1.06
N HIS A 605 14.09 -23.77 -2.06
CA HIS A 605 15.33 -23.18 -2.52
C HIS A 605 15.29 -21.64 -2.50
N ALA A 606 16.46 -21.00 -2.46
CA ALA A 606 16.61 -19.56 -2.50
C ALA A 606 17.97 -19.14 -3.07
N ASP A 607 17.97 -18.26 -4.06
CA ASP A 607 19.17 -17.52 -4.49
C ASP A 607 19.76 -16.65 -3.36
N LYS A 608 21.01 -16.18 -3.52
CA LYS A 608 21.72 -15.37 -2.50
C LYS A 608 20.94 -14.13 -2.05
N ARG A 609 20.15 -13.51 -2.93
CA ARG A 609 19.36 -12.32 -2.61
C ARG A 609 18.10 -12.70 -1.82
N ARG A 610 17.41 -13.75 -2.25
CA ARG A 610 16.21 -14.30 -1.61
C ARG A 610 16.50 -14.80 -0.21
N PHE A 611 17.62 -15.51 -0.03
CA PHE A 611 18.10 -15.99 1.26
C PHE A 611 18.32 -14.83 2.24
N ARG A 612 18.95 -13.71 1.82
CA ARG A 612 19.12 -12.50 2.65
C ARG A 612 17.80 -11.89 3.11
N THR A 613 16.76 -12.01 2.31
CA THR A 613 15.40 -11.52 2.63
C THR A 613 14.49 -12.59 3.25
N LYS A 614 15.03 -13.78 3.59
CA LYS A 614 14.28 -14.95 4.09
C LYS A 614 13.09 -15.36 3.21
N SER A 615 13.16 -15.08 1.91
CA SER A 615 12.14 -15.49 0.93
C SER A 615 12.58 -16.80 0.31
N TRP A 616 11.77 -17.84 0.43
CA TRP A 616 12.06 -19.17 -0.10
C TRP A 616 11.03 -19.57 -1.16
N GLN A 617 11.43 -20.40 -2.12
CA GLN A 617 10.57 -20.95 -3.16
C GLN A 617 10.48 -22.46 -2.98
N SER A 618 9.27 -23.02 -3.03
CA SER A 618 9.08 -24.47 -2.93
C SER A 618 9.56 -25.16 -4.21
N CYS A 619 10.33 -26.23 -4.03
CA CYS A 619 10.60 -27.20 -5.08
C CYS A 619 9.32 -27.99 -5.41
N SER A 620 9.42 -28.87 -6.41
CA SER A 620 8.34 -29.79 -6.78
C SER A 620 7.80 -30.56 -5.57
N PRO A 621 6.46 -30.64 -5.38
CA PRO A 621 5.88 -31.37 -4.26
C PRO A 621 6.34 -32.83 -4.23
N ILE A 622 6.67 -33.32 -3.04
CA ILE A 622 7.05 -34.72 -2.82
C ILE A 622 5.82 -35.46 -2.28
N ASP A 623 5.10 -36.11 -3.19
CA ASP A 623 3.87 -36.86 -2.87
C ASP A 623 4.14 -38.35 -2.59
N SER A 624 5.22 -38.65 -1.85
CA SER A 624 5.54 -40.01 -1.41
C SER A 624 5.96 -40.06 0.06
N THR A 625 5.68 -41.19 0.70
CA THR A 625 6.14 -41.54 2.04
C THR A 625 7.24 -42.60 2.03
N HIS A 626 7.65 -43.07 0.84
CA HIS A 626 8.73 -44.04 0.69
C HIS A 626 10.06 -43.31 0.64
N GLU A 627 11.00 -43.74 1.50
CA GLU A 627 12.30 -43.08 1.67
C GLU A 627 13.06 -42.92 0.35
N SER A 628 13.11 -43.97 -0.49
CA SER A 628 13.84 -43.94 -1.76
C SER A 628 13.31 -42.89 -2.75
N GLU A 629 11.99 -42.73 -2.84
CA GLU A 629 11.35 -41.75 -3.72
C GLU A 629 11.52 -40.31 -3.19
N VAL A 630 11.47 -40.14 -1.86
CA VAL A 630 11.72 -38.86 -1.22
C VAL A 630 13.17 -38.41 -1.41
N ILE A 631 14.13 -39.34 -1.24
CA ILE A 631 15.55 -39.07 -1.50
C ILE A 631 15.78 -38.70 -2.97
N ALA A 632 15.19 -39.44 -3.92
CA ALA A 632 15.32 -39.13 -5.33
C ALA A 632 14.75 -37.73 -5.68
N ALA A 633 13.62 -37.34 -5.08
CA ALA A 633 13.03 -36.02 -5.27
C ALA A 633 13.86 -34.89 -4.62
N LEU A 634 14.47 -35.15 -3.46
CA LEU A 634 15.42 -34.25 -2.81
C LEU A 634 16.65 -34.01 -3.70
N GLU A 635 17.23 -35.07 -4.24
CA GLU A 635 18.37 -34.99 -5.15
C GLU A 635 18.03 -34.25 -6.45
N GLY A 636 16.82 -34.45 -6.98
CA GLY A 636 16.30 -33.68 -8.11
C GLY A 636 16.28 -32.18 -7.83
N CYS A 637 15.71 -31.77 -6.69
CA CYS A 637 15.68 -30.36 -6.26
C CYS A 637 17.10 -29.79 -6.04
N LEU A 638 18.03 -30.56 -5.48
CA LEU A 638 19.43 -30.13 -5.34
C LEU A 638 20.12 -29.94 -6.70
N ALA A 639 19.90 -30.85 -7.64
CA ALA A 639 20.49 -30.79 -8.97
C ALA A 639 19.90 -29.64 -9.81
N GLU A 640 18.60 -29.38 -9.71
CA GLU A 640 17.93 -28.27 -10.41
C GLU A 640 18.36 -26.89 -9.90
N HIS A 641 18.81 -26.81 -8.64
CA HIS A 641 19.14 -25.55 -7.96
C HIS A 641 20.60 -25.50 -7.47
N GLN A 642 21.55 -25.98 -8.28
CA GLN A 642 22.97 -25.87 -7.97
C GLN A 642 23.41 -24.40 -7.83
N GLY A 643 24.16 -24.08 -6.77
CA GLY A 643 24.59 -22.72 -6.46
C GLY A 643 23.55 -21.86 -5.75
N GLU A 644 22.43 -22.45 -5.31
CA GLU A 644 21.43 -21.81 -4.44
C GLU A 644 21.40 -22.45 -3.05
N TYR A 645 20.81 -21.75 -2.07
CA TYR A 645 20.51 -22.36 -0.77
C TYR A 645 19.31 -23.29 -0.93
N VAL A 646 19.42 -24.54 -0.49
CA VAL A 646 18.30 -25.50 -0.47
C VAL A 646 18.08 -25.96 0.96
N ARG A 647 16.81 -26.03 1.39
CA ARG A 647 16.42 -26.49 2.72
C ARG A 647 15.37 -27.60 2.67
N LEU A 648 15.53 -28.55 3.58
CA LEU A 648 14.59 -29.61 3.92
C LEU A 648 13.56 -29.09 4.92
N ILE A 649 12.30 -29.46 4.72
CA ILE A 649 11.17 -29.09 5.59
C ILE A 649 10.41 -30.34 6.01
N GLY A 650 10.21 -30.53 7.31
CA GLY A 650 9.27 -31.51 7.86
C GLY A 650 7.91 -30.87 8.08
N ILE A 651 6.84 -31.54 7.65
CA ILE A 651 5.46 -31.04 7.71
C ILE A 651 4.60 -32.05 8.47
N ASP A 652 3.98 -31.61 9.56
CA ASP A 652 2.97 -32.38 10.28
C ASP A 652 1.62 -32.27 9.56
N PRO A 653 1.12 -33.36 8.93
CA PRO A 653 -0.13 -33.32 8.17
C PRO A 653 -1.36 -33.17 9.07
N GLN A 654 -1.29 -33.57 10.35
CA GLN A 654 -2.40 -33.49 11.29
C GLN A 654 -2.51 -32.08 11.88
N ALA A 655 -1.40 -31.55 12.40
CA ALA A 655 -1.36 -30.20 12.98
C ALA A 655 -1.23 -29.08 11.93
N LYS A 656 -1.03 -29.43 10.65
CA LYS A 656 -0.86 -28.50 9.51
C LYS A 656 0.23 -27.45 9.76
N ARG A 657 1.35 -27.86 10.36
CA ARG A 657 2.48 -26.99 10.71
C ARG A 657 3.82 -27.57 10.27
N ARG A 658 4.83 -26.72 10.15
CA ARG A 658 6.22 -27.15 9.94
C ARG A 658 6.83 -27.59 11.26
N VAL A 659 7.55 -28.71 11.24
CA VAL A 659 8.21 -29.31 12.42
C VAL A 659 9.73 -29.30 12.32
N LEU A 660 10.29 -29.14 11.11
CA LEU A 660 11.72 -29.05 10.86
C LEU A 660 12.00 -28.09 9.70
N GLU A 661 13.04 -27.28 9.79
CA GLU A 661 13.61 -26.51 8.67
C GLU A 661 15.15 -26.56 8.73
N THR A 662 15.79 -27.35 7.86
CA THR A 662 17.25 -27.52 7.84
C THR A 662 17.83 -27.18 6.47
N ILE A 663 18.86 -26.35 6.41
CA ILE A 663 19.57 -26.04 5.15
C ILE A 663 20.47 -27.23 4.79
N ILE A 664 20.21 -27.85 3.64
CA ILE A 664 20.93 -29.03 3.13
C ILE A 664 21.88 -28.69 1.98
N GLN A 665 21.80 -27.49 1.40
CA GLN A 665 22.75 -26.98 0.40
C GLN A 665 23.01 -25.49 0.60
N ARG A 666 24.25 -25.06 0.35
CA ARG A 666 24.66 -23.65 0.32
C ARG A 666 25.41 -23.36 -1.00
N PRO A 667 25.28 -22.14 -1.57
CA PRO A 667 25.97 -21.70 -2.80
C PRO A 667 27.49 -21.71 -2.73
#